data_AF-A0A0D8ZV61-F1
#
_entry.id   AF-A0A0D8ZV61-F1
#
_cell.length_a   1.000
_cell.length_b   1.000
_cell.length_c   1.000
_cell.angle_alpha   90.00
_cell.angle_beta   90.00
_cell.angle_gamma   90.00
#
_symmetry.space_group_name_H-M   'P 1'
#
loop_
_entity.id
_entity.type
_entity.pdbx_description
1 polymer ?
#
loop_
_entity_poly.entity_id
_entity_poly.type
_entity_poly.pdbx_seq_one_letter_code
_entity_poly.pdbx_strand_id
1 'polypeptide(L)'
;MNTVLIGTEAVDLLSRITGQKLSQRDITPPVVFLATLVTILSGVIYVDGVVTNEEKQRLHSTLNRFSLANSSLGQLTQLMLKGVAKEQIYKKLGELTPLIALLSPSQRLLLVGFGYEMSAADGDIDIREQKYLQIVANRLEIAPRHLAVIEASFSGQGDFEKEALAEVQSLLDSARFHDLDAVFIKAASDLVAVLPTIVEPTVTQKQNFSTYEQLAEFQKHRQQIDGLCFEIYKIVKDCADSDFLPSTLEKEVKTISNKLQSQRFRVAVIGEFSQGKSTLLNALLGQEIQPVRAVPCSGTITILRYGKQKRIICRYKDGREEEISHEEYKDKASISKQAALDGLSEELRSSEIDEIIFESPDLSLCQNGVEILDSPGLNEHPQRTAITQKLLKETDAAIFLTNAMRLLPEKEKDLLRDVKSQLVDGQENEPADNLFILVNFMDLLDDEEDKIDIKQRLNSFINGKNLLIKGEKRIHYISAKAALKSHLNGTEDEYLQAFHNFTNHLEQFLISEQGDIKINDATRNIHKSIESCVNGLDRAVEILEGKLKISEQEKQQILEQIGEVSGRDVKIRLLVNTLLDNVYEQANASWQEWLEGLDERLVKRSEQWSSPHSPIWSRNELAKDYARQFNQDLSTELDLWINNQLKESVLKESLEILDNVIQQELQAIQSNFQNISYLLNKDSINMQFLQESQVNFSSEATKGFWGGFGVLGFGAAILPVILFTGPIMAIILGMGAGTWGMIGITALEESIKNNVFQMGGEQFANSLDDILEKINQVINSLFIERLESVSQVIEQTILISENLLEQQNNVHQATLEQRNVEKIWIEQKRKELKKLQLELKKTIG
;
A
#
# COMPACT_ATOMS: atom_id res chain seq x y z
N MET A 1 -0.30 18.01 32.82
CA MET A 1 -0.50 18.81 34.05
C MET A 1 -0.91 17.89 35.19
N ASN A 2 -0.43 18.08 36.41
CA ASN A 2 -0.85 17.26 37.56
C ASN A 2 -2.00 17.94 38.33
N THR A 3 -3.24 17.63 37.96
CA THR A 3 -4.47 18.19 38.56
C THR A 3 -4.67 17.82 40.02
N VAL A 4 -3.94 16.82 40.54
CA VAL A 4 -3.96 16.40 41.95
C VAL A 4 -3.29 17.44 42.87
N LEU A 5 -2.46 18.32 42.32
CA LEU A 5 -1.72 19.35 43.06
C LEU A 5 -2.42 20.72 43.14
N ILE A 6 -3.70 20.83 42.73
CA ILE A 6 -4.42 22.10 42.76
C ILE A 6 -4.73 22.51 44.22
N GLY A 7 -3.79 23.23 44.83
CA GLY A 7 -3.91 23.78 46.17
C GLY A 7 -4.79 25.04 46.24
N THR A 8 -5.19 25.40 47.44
CA THR A 8 -5.94 26.64 47.72
C THR A 8 -5.19 27.91 47.29
N GLU A 9 -3.85 27.88 47.31
CA GLU A 9 -3.00 29.00 46.87
C GLU A 9 -3.10 29.28 45.36
N ALA A 10 -3.21 28.23 44.52
CA ALA A 10 -3.40 28.41 43.08
C ALA A 10 -4.79 28.99 42.74
N VAL A 11 -5.81 28.58 43.49
CA VAL A 11 -7.19 29.11 43.37
C VAL A 11 -7.26 30.58 43.77
N ASP A 12 -6.62 30.95 44.89
CA ASP A 12 -6.60 32.33 45.37
C ASP A 12 -5.86 33.25 44.38
N LEU A 13 -4.70 32.81 43.87
CA LEU A 13 -3.95 33.57 42.89
C LEU A 13 -4.72 33.77 41.58
N LEU A 14 -5.35 32.72 41.04
CA LEU A 14 -6.17 32.86 39.83
C LEU A 14 -7.41 33.73 40.07
N SER A 15 -7.99 33.67 41.27
CA SER A 15 -9.11 34.55 41.64
C SER A 15 -8.68 36.02 41.68
N ARG A 16 -7.48 36.30 42.20
CA ARG A 16 -6.87 37.64 42.18
C ARG A 16 -6.54 38.11 40.77
N ILE A 17 -5.93 37.25 39.95
CA ILE A 17 -5.58 37.54 38.55
C ILE A 17 -6.82 37.85 37.71
N THR A 18 -7.91 37.11 37.90
CA THR A 18 -9.14 37.26 37.10
C THR A 18 -10.12 38.27 37.70
N GLY A 19 -9.95 38.66 38.97
CA GLY A 19 -10.91 39.47 39.71
C GLY A 19 -12.25 38.77 39.97
N GLN A 20 -12.30 37.43 39.79
CA GLN A 20 -13.48 36.59 39.97
C GLN A 20 -13.23 35.60 41.11
N LYS A 21 -14.28 35.19 41.82
CA LYS A 21 -14.14 34.17 42.87
C LYS A 21 -14.17 32.78 42.22
N LEU A 22 -13.00 32.19 42.01
CA LEU A 22 -12.86 30.88 41.38
C LEU A 22 -12.87 29.75 42.42
N SER A 23 -13.25 28.55 41.98
CA SER A 23 -13.16 27.30 42.72
C SER A 23 -12.13 26.37 42.07
N GLN A 24 -11.76 25.28 42.75
CA GLN A 24 -10.85 24.27 42.18
C GLN A 24 -11.36 23.67 40.85
N ARG A 25 -12.68 23.65 40.63
CA ARG A 25 -13.29 23.12 39.40
C ARG A 25 -13.10 24.03 38.19
N ASP A 26 -12.84 25.32 38.43
CA ASP A 26 -12.65 26.31 37.37
C ASP A 26 -11.20 26.35 36.86
N ILE A 27 -10.30 25.56 37.49
CA ILE A 27 -8.88 25.49 37.16
C ILE A 27 -8.64 24.37 36.17
N THR A 28 -8.63 24.74 34.89
CA THR A 28 -8.27 23.84 33.79
C THR A 28 -6.85 24.10 33.30
N PRO A 29 -6.20 23.14 32.63
CA PRO A 29 -4.86 23.34 32.08
C PRO A 29 -4.72 24.57 31.17
N PRO A 30 -5.67 24.90 30.27
CA PRO A 30 -5.63 26.14 29.49
C PRO A 30 -5.70 27.40 30.34
N VAL A 31 -6.49 27.40 31.43
CA VAL A 31 -6.61 28.57 32.33
C VAL A 31 -5.31 28.82 33.08
N VAL A 32 -4.66 27.77 33.59
CA VAL A 32 -3.36 27.88 34.29
C VAL A 32 -2.27 28.36 33.32
N PHE A 33 -2.23 27.77 32.12
CA PHE A 33 -1.27 28.18 31.09
C PHE A 33 -1.48 29.65 30.69
N LEU A 34 -2.72 30.06 30.39
CA LEU A 34 -3.03 31.43 29.98
C LEU A 34 -2.75 32.45 31.06
N ALA A 35 -3.11 32.17 32.33
CA ALA A 35 -2.81 33.09 33.42
C ALA A 35 -1.29 33.31 33.58
N THR A 36 -0.52 32.24 33.40
CA THR A 36 0.95 32.30 33.47
C THR A 36 1.51 33.04 32.25
N LEU A 37 1.03 32.75 31.04
CA LEU A 37 1.42 33.42 29.80
C LEU A 37 1.13 34.92 29.86
N VAL A 38 -0.09 35.31 30.23
CA VAL A 38 -0.50 36.71 30.37
C VAL A 38 0.40 37.44 31.36
N THR A 39 0.77 36.79 32.47
CA THR A 39 1.68 37.38 33.46
C THR A 39 3.07 37.60 32.90
N ILE A 40 3.63 36.62 32.19
CA ILE A 40 4.95 36.71 31.58
C ILE A 40 4.98 37.80 30.52
N LEU A 41 4.07 37.75 29.55
CA LEU A 41 4.00 38.71 28.44
C LEU A 41 3.68 40.14 28.92
N SER A 42 2.86 40.28 29.97
CA SER A 42 2.66 41.60 30.61
C SER A 42 3.97 42.13 31.18
N GLY A 43 4.78 41.29 31.82
CA GLY A 43 6.06 41.74 32.34
C GLY A 43 7.05 42.15 31.26
N VAL A 44 7.06 41.47 30.11
CA VAL A 44 7.87 41.89 28.95
C VAL A 44 7.54 43.33 28.57
N ILE A 45 6.26 43.67 28.35
CA ILE A 45 5.89 45.02 27.92
C ILE A 45 5.92 46.09 29.02
N TYR A 46 5.95 45.72 30.30
CA TYR A 46 5.97 46.69 31.41
C TYR A 46 7.36 46.85 32.03
N VAL A 47 8.37 46.06 31.64
CA VAL A 47 9.70 46.07 32.27
C VAL A 47 10.45 47.38 32.01
N ASP A 48 10.23 47.95 30.83
CA ASP A 48 10.90 49.16 30.35
C ASP A 48 10.28 50.46 30.90
N GLY A 49 9.07 50.34 31.47
CA GLY A 49 8.28 51.39 32.11
C GLY A 49 7.37 52.17 31.17
N VAL A 50 7.37 51.90 29.85
CA VAL A 50 6.60 52.66 28.85
C VAL A 50 5.94 51.71 27.85
N VAL A 51 4.66 51.38 28.07
CA VAL A 51 3.94 50.50 27.14
C VAL A 51 3.51 51.24 25.88
N THR A 52 4.06 50.88 24.73
CA THR A 52 3.68 51.44 23.44
C THR A 52 2.34 50.85 22.94
N ASN A 53 1.70 51.52 21.97
CA ASN A 53 0.49 50.97 21.34
C ASN A 53 0.81 49.72 20.50
N GLU A 54 2.02 49.63 19.97
CA GLU A 54 2.49 48.50 19.17
C GLU A 54 2.69 47.25 20.05
N GLU A 55 3.30 47.39 21.23
CA GLU A 55 3.41 46.32 22.23
C GLU A 55 2.03 45.82 22.70
N LYS A 56 1.06 46.71 22.90
CA LYS A 56 -0.31 46.31 23.25
C LYS A 56 -0.97 45.52 22.12
N GLN A 57 -0.79 45.94 20.87
CA GLN A 57 -1.31 45.21 19.72
C GLN A 57 -0.66 43.84 19.57
N ARG A 58 0.66 43.75 19.78
CA ARG A 58 1.41 42.48 19.74
C ARG A 58 0.96 41.54 20.86
N LEU A 59 0.84 42.04 22.10
CA LEU A 59 0.31 41.27 23.23
C LEU A 59 -1.06 40.67 22.90
N HIS A 60 -1.96 41.49 22.35
CA HIS A 60 -3.28 41.02 21.94
C HIS A 60 -3.21 40.00 20.80
N SER A 61 -2.33 40.20 19.80
CA SER A 61 -2.13 39.26 18.70
C SER A 61 -1.68 37.88 19.21
N THR A 62 -0.66 37.84 20.07
CA THR A 62 -0.13 36.59 20.64
C THR A 62 -1.18 35.88 21.50
N LEU A 63 -1.93 36.61 22.33
CA LEU A 63 -2.98 36.00 23.17
C LEU A 63 -4.20 35.54 22.37
N ASN A 64 -4.53 36.22 21.26
CA ASN A 64 -5.63 35.82 20.37
C ASN A 64 -5.34 34.50 19.64
N ARG A 65 -4.06 34.08 19.54
CA ARG A 65 -3.71 32.73 19.07
C ARG A 65 -4.36 31.66 19.94
N PHE A 66 -4.43 31.89 21.26
CA PHE A 66 -4.93 30.93 22.26
C PHE A 66 -6.41 31.06 22.60
N SER A 67 -7.07 32.16 22.22
CA SER A 67 -8.51 32.36 22.48
C SER A 67 -9.11 33.39 21.53
N LEU A 68 -10.23 33.05 20.87
CA LEU A 68 -11.01 34.02 20.12
C LEU A 68 -11.63 35.04 21.09
N ALA A 69 -11.58 36.34 20.77
CA ALA A 69 -12.04 37.42 21.65
C ALA A 69 -13.49 37.29 22.15
N ASN A 70 -14.36 36.57 21.41
CA ASN A 70 -15.76 36.32 21.75
C ASN A 70 -16.01 35.02 22.54
N SER A 71 -14.96 34.23 22.84
CA SER A 71 -15.06 33.00 23.62
C SER A 71 -15.05 33.26 25.13
N SER A 72 -15.57 32.33 25.93
CA SER A 72 -15.49 32.39 27.41
C SER A 72 -14.04 32.51 27.90
N LEU A 73 -13.11 31.81 27.24
CA LEU A 73 -11.68 31.88 27.51
C LEU A 73 -11.10 33.25 27.12
N GLY A 74 -11.54 33.84 26.00
CA GLY A 74 -11.14 35.19 25.57
C GLY A 74 -11.60 36.29 26.52
N GLN A 75 -12.84 36.19 27.04
CA GLN A 75 -13.34 37.09 28.10
C GLN A 75 -12.50 36.96 29.37
N LEU A 76 -12.12 35.73 29.73
CA LEU A 76 -11.27 35.46 30.89
C LEU A 76 -9.86 36.04 30.70
N THR A 77 -9.24 35.89 29.52
CA THR A 77 -7.94 36.48 29.17
C THR A 77 -7.94 38.01 29.33
N GLN A 78 -9.03 38.69 28.96
CA GLN A 78 -9.18 40.14 29.16
C GLN A 78 -9.26 40.52 30.64
N LEU A 79 -9.91 39.70 31.47
CA LEU A 79 -9.93 39.89 32.92
C LEU A 79 -8.54 39.65 33.53
N MET A 80 -7.84 38.60 33.09
CA MET A 80 -6.46 38.30 33.51
C MET A 80 -5.51 39.48 33.20
N LEU A 81 -5.59 40.04 31.99
CA LEU A 81 -4.78 41.21 31.59
C LEU A 81 -4.99 42.40 32.53
N LYS A 82 -6.26 42.69 32.88
CA LYS A 82 -6.59 43.78 33.81
C LYS A 82 -6.09 43.49 35.22
N GLY A 83 -6.29 42.28 35.74
CA GLY A 83 -5.88 41.93 37.10
C GLY A 83 -4.37 41.85 37.26
N VAL A 84 -3.66 41.24 36.32
CA VAL A 84 -2.18 41.20 36.30
C VAL A 84 -1.59 42.60 36.28
N ALA A 85 -2.13 43.50 35.45
CA ALA A 85 -1.66 44.88 35.37
C ALA A 85 -1.95 45.67 36.66
N LYS A 86 -3.17 45.55 37.21
CA LYS A 86 -3.61 46.25 38.42
C LYS A 86 -2.80 45.85 39.66
N GLU A 87 -2.59 44.54 39.84
CA GLU A 87 -1.90 43.98 41.00
C GLU A 87 -0.37 43.90 40.81
N GLN A 88 0.13 44.28 39.62
CA GLN A 88 1.53 44.21 39.20
C GLN A 88 2.17 42.83 39.44
N ILE A 89 1.41 41.76 39.17
CA ILE A 89 1.83 40.37 39.47
C ILE A 89 3.09 40.00 38.68
N TYR A 90 3.26 40.56 37.49
CA TYR A 90 4.46 40.39 36.67
C TYR A 90 5.76 40.90 37.34
N LYS A 91 5.69 41.81 38.32
CA LYS A 91 6.85 42.22 39.14
C LYS A 91 7.11 41.30 40.33
N LYS A 92 6.14 40.46 40.67
CA LYS A 92 6.15 39.55 41.82
C LYS A 92 6.11 38.10 41.35
N LEU A 93 7.05 37.73 40.48
CA LEU A 93 7.15 36.37 39.91
C LEU A 93 7.21 35.24 40.95
N GLY A 94 7.60 35.56 42.19
CA GLY A 94 7.51 34.64 43.33
C GLY A 94 6.08 34.14 43.60
N GLU A 95 5.07 34.96 43.32
CA GLU A 95 3.65 34.60 43.49
C GLU A 95 3.19 33.53 42.49
N LEU A 96 3.88 33.32 41.35
CA LEU A 96 3.49 32.34 40.34
C LEU A 96 3.80 30.88 40.71
N THR A 97 4.54 30.63 41.78
CA THR A 97 4.96 29.27 42.18
C THR A 97 3.82 28.24 42.22
N PRO A 98 2.64 28.55 42.77
CA PRO A 98 1.52 27.60 42.77
C PRO A 98 1.05 27.20 41.36
N LEU A 99 1.17 28.09 40.36
CA LEU A 99 0.81 27.80 38.96
C LEU A 99 1.92 27.05 38.23
N ILE A 100 3.18 27.42 38.47
CA ILE A 100 4.34 26.78 37.84
C ILE A 100 4.43 25.30 38.23
N ALA A 101 4.10 24.97 39.48
CA ALA A 101 4.06 23.59 39.97
C ALA A 101 3.08 22.68 39.21
N LEU A 102 2.06 23.26 38.54
CA LEU A 102 1.06 22.52 37.77
C LEU A 102 1.50 22.26 36.31
N LEU A 103 2.43 23.05 35.79
CA LEU A 103 2.87 23.02 34.39
C LEU A 103 3.95 21.95 34.14
N SER A 104 3.84 21.23 33.02
CA SER A 104 4.88 20.29 32.57
C SER A 104 6.12 21.02 32.04
N PRO A 105 7.30 20.36 31.97
CA PRO A 105 8.50 20.96 31.38
C PRO A 105 8.26 21.53 29.97
N SER A 106 7.52 20.81 29.12
CA SER A 106 7.12 21.24 27.78
C SER A 106 6.30 22.53 27.79
N GLN A 107 5.31 22.65 28.70
CA GLN A 107 4.49 23.85 28.83
C GLN A 107 5.30 25.05 29.33
N ARG A 108 6.23 24.83 30.28
CA ARG A 108 7.10 25.89 30.80
C ARG A 108 8.04 26.42 29.72
N LEU A 109 8.59 25.53 28.90
CA LEU A 109 9.48 25.89 27.79
C LEU A 109 8.72 26.69 26.72
N LEU A 110 7.49 26.26 26.40
CA LEU A 110 6.61 26.95 25.47
C LEU A 110 6.26 28.39 25.95
N LEU A 111 6.01 28.58 27.25
CA LEU A 111 5.75 29.91 27.84
C LEU A 111 6.93 30.87 27.69
N VAL A 112 8.16 30.38 27.90
CA VAL A 112 9.38 31.19 27.72
C VAL A 112 9.58 31.53 26.25
N GLY A 113 9.35 30.56 25.34
CA GLY A 113 9.41 30.78 23.90
C GLY A 113 8.54 31.94 23.43
N PHE A 114 7.28 32.03 23.87
CA PHE A 114 6.40 33.17 23.55
C PHE A 114 6.89 34.50 24.12
N GLY A 115 7.58 34.49 25.26
CA GLY A 115 8.22 35.68 25.81
C GLY A 115 9.30 36.22 24.88
N TYR A 116 10.18 35.35 24.38
CA TYR A 116 11.22 35.72 23.43
C TYR A 116 10.68 36.09 22.04
N GLU A 117 9.68 35.36 21.54
CA GLU A 117 8.98 35.71 20.29
C GLU A 117 8.39 37.13 20.35
N MET A 118 7.77 37.48 21.48
CA MET A 118 7.17 38.79 21.66
C MET A 118 8.22 39.91 21.76
N SER A 119 9.33 39.64 22.44
CA SER A 119 10.42 40.60 22.64
C SER A 119 11.27 40.81 21.37
N ALA A 120 11.38 39.81 20.49
CA ALA A 120 12.13 39.88 19.24
C ALA A 120 11.30 40.38 18.04
N ALA A 121 10.06 40.83 18.24
CA ALA A 121 9.11 41.08 17.16
C ALA A 121 9.45 42.29 16.26
N ASP A 122 10.35 43.18 16.68
CA ASP A 122 10.94 44.27 15.87
C ASP A 122 12.37 43.95 15.38
N GLY A 123 12.87 42.75 15.64
CA GLY A 123 14.17 42.26 15.17
C GLY A 123 15.32 42.43 16.16
N ASP A 124 15.12 43.10 17.29
CA ASP A 124 16.13 43.26 18.35
C ASP A 124 15.46 43.16 19.74
N ILE A 125 16.06 42.40 20.67
CA ILE A 125 15.52 42.20 22.03
C ILE A 125 16.08 43.29 22.97
N ASP A 126 15.22 44.10 23.61
CA ASP A 126 15.67 45.09 24.62
C ASP A 126 16.35 44.38 25.80
N ILE A 127 17.50 44.91 26.23
CA ILE A 127 18.31 44.31 27.31
C ILE A 127 17.52 44.11 28.62
N ARG A 128 16.54 44.99 28.91
CA ARG A 128 15.68 44.89 30.10
C ARG A 128 14.65 43.76 29.94
N GLU A 129 14.12 43.57 28.74
CA GLU A 129 13.21 42.46 28.41
C GLU A 129 13.94 41.13 28.45
N GLN A 130 15.13 41.05 27.85
CA GLN A 130 16.00 39.86 27.93
C GLN A 130 16.30 39.50 29.38
N LYS A 131 16.71 40.49 30.20
CA LYS A 131 17.01 40.27 31.61
C LYS A 131 15.77 39.81 32.39
N TYR A 132 14.60 40.35 32.08
CA TYR A 132 13.34 39.89 32.68
C TYR A 132 13.03 38.44 32.30
N LEU A 133 13.15 38.08 31.02
CA LEU A 133 12.91 36.72 30.53
C LEU A 133 13.89 35.70 31.13
N GLN A 134 15.15 36.06 31.36
CA GLN A 134 16.10 35.22 32.09
C GLN A 134 15.69 34.98 33.55
N ILE A 135 15.15 36.01 34.23
CA ILE A 135 14.59 35.85 35.59
C ILE A 135 13.36 34.93 35.56
N VAL A 136 12.48 35.09 34.56
CA VAL A 136 11.31 34.24 34.35
C VAL A 136 11.72 32.78 34.08
N ALA A 137 12.68 32.54 33.20
CA ALA A 137 13.16 31.20 32.85
C ALA A 137 13.75 30.47 34.06
N ASN A 138 14.55 31.17 34.88
CA ASN A 138 15.05 30.63 36.14
C ASN A 138 13.91 30.26 37.10
N ARG A 139 12.84 31.07 37.16
CA ARG A 139 11.68 30.78 38.01
C ARG A 139 10.81 29.63 37.49
N LEU A 140 10.79 29.44 36.18
CA LEU A 140 10.15 28.30 35.51
C LEU A 140 11.00 27.02 35.53
N GLU A 141 12.18 27.05 36.16
CA GLU A 141 13.09 25.91 36.25
C GLU A 141 13.54 25.41 34.87
N ILE A 142 13.67 26.31 33.89
CA ILE A 142 14.22 25.96 32.57
C ILE A 142 15.73 25.76 32.70
N ALA A 143 16.23 24.64 32.17
CA ALA A 143 17.66 24.37 32.19
C ALA A 143 18.42 25.45 31.38
N PRO A 144 19.55 25.99 31.88
CA PRO A 144 20.30 27.05 31.19
C PRO A 144 20.65 26.70 29.74
N ARG A 145 20.95 25.43 29.46
CA ARG A 145 21.23 24.93 28.11
C ARG A 145 20.02 24.97 27.16
N HIS A 146 18.80 24.78 27.68
CA HIS A 146 17.56 24.90 26.89
C HIS A 146 17.22 26.36 26.65
N LEU A 147 17.46 27.22 27.65
CA LEU A 147 17.29 28.66 27.51
C LEU A 147 18.23 29.24 26.44
N ALA A 148 19.49 28.80 26.41
CA ALA A 148 20.45 29.24 25.40
C ALA A 148 19.98 28.95 23.96
N VAL A 149 19.34 27.79 23.72
CA VAL A 149 18.75 27.45 22.41
C VAL A 149 17.60 28.42 22.07
N ILE A 150 16.69 28.67 23.01
CA ILE A 150 15.56 29.59 22.79
C ILE A 150 16.06 31.03 22.57
N GLU A 151 17.02 31.51 23.37
CA GLU A 151 17.63 32.84 23.20
C GLU A 151 18.27 32.98 21.82
N ALA A 152 19.05 31.99 21.38
CA ALA A 152 19.71 32.01 20.07
C ALA A 152 18.70 31.99 18.91
N SER A 153 17.54 31.35 19.09
CA SER A 153 16.47 31.28 18.07
C SER A 153 15.95 32.66 17.69
N PHE A 154 15.81 33.55 18.69
CA PHE A 154 15.13 34.84 18.52
C PHE A 154 16.08 36.04 18.46
N SER A 155 17.26 35.95 19.08
CA SER A 155 18.29 37.00 18.99
C SER A 155 19.23 36.84 17.79
N GLY A 156 19.23 35.65 17.15
CA GLY A 156 20.18 35.31 16.08
C GLY A 156 21.64 35.23 16.53
N GLN A 157 21.93 35.36 17.83
CA GLN A 157 23.27 35.34 18.40
C GLN A 157 23.29 34.46 19.67
N GLY A 158 24.22 33.52 19.74
CA GLY A 158 24.42 32.67 20.92
C GLY A 158 24.93 31.28 20.56
N ASP A 159 25.89 30.79 21.35
CA ASP A 159 26.38 29.41 21.25
C ASP A 159 25.53 28.48 22.12
N PHE A 160 25.10 27.36 21.56
CA PHE A 160 24.36 26.30 22.27
C PHE A 160 24.82 24.90 21.80
N GLU A 161 24.64 23.90 22.66
CA GLU A 161 25.01 22.51 22.37
C GLU A 161 23.98 21.86 21.42
N LYS A 162 24.43 21.03 20.47
CA LYS A 162 23.53 20.35 19.51
C LYS A 162 22.57 19.39 20.19
N GLU A 163 23.03 18.73 21.24
CA GLU A 163 22.24 17.84 22.08
C GLU A 163 21.12 18.62 22.79
N ALA A 164 21.42 19.85 23.22
CA ALA A 164 20.41 20.71 23.86
C ALA A 164 19.31 21.13 22.87
N LEU A 165 19.63 21.33 21.57
CA LEU A 165 18.61 21.57 20.54
C LEU A 165 17.69 20.36 20.37
N ALA A 166 18.24 19.15 20.26
CA ALA A 166 17.44 17.94 20.10
C ALA A 166 16.52 17.71 21.31
N GLU A 167 17.00 18.00 22.52
CA GLU A 167 16.18 17.96 23.72
C GLU A 167 15.06 19.01 23.70
N VAL A 168 15.34 20.25 23.26
CA VAL A 168 14.33 21.31 23.12
C VAL A 168 13.29 20.95 22.07
N GLN A 169 13.70 20.41 20.92
CA GLN A 169 12.79 19.91 19.88
C GLN A 169 11.90 18.78 20.39
N SER A 170 12.45 17.84 21.15
CA SER A 170 11.66 16.77 21.77
C SER A 170 10.69 17.30 22.83
N LEU A 171 11.10 18.29 23.64
CA LEU A 171 10.24 18.91 24.66
C LEU A 171 9.11 19.73 24.03
N LEU A 172 9.33 20.32 22.85
CA LEU A 172 8.34 21.07 22.09
C LEU A 172 7.60 20.25 21.03
N ASP A 173 7.79 18.92 21.01
CA ASP A 173 7.05 18.01 20.13
C ASP A 173 5.55 18.21 20.31
N SER A 174 4.85 18.38 19.20
CA SER A 174 3.42 18.65 19.14
C SER A 174 2.60 17.56 19.84
N ALA A 175 3.11 16.32 19.90
CA ALA A 175 2.48 15.21 20.59
C ALA A 175 2.41 15.39 22.12
N ARG A 176 3.33 16.17 22.71
CA ARG A 176 3.35 16.43 24.16
C ARG A 176 2.31 17.45 24.61
N PHE A 177 1.56 18.04 23.66
CA PHE A 177 0.50 19.01 23.91
C PHE A 177 -0.90 18.45 23.59
N HIS A 178 -1.05 17.16 23.31
CA HIS A 178 -2.35 16.53 23.01
C HIS A 178 -3.38 16.63 24.15
N ASP A 179 -2.92 16.72 25.40
CA ASP A 179 -3.80 16.96 26.57
C ASP A 179 -4.33 18.41 26.64
N LEU A 180 -3.86 19.29 25.75
CA LEU A 180 -4.29 20.67 25.60
C LEU A 180 -5.09 20.84 24.31
N ASP A 181 -5.80 21.97 24.19
CA ASP A 181 -6.54 22.32 22.97
C ASP A 181 -5.62 22.32 21.72
N ALA A 182 -6.17 21.99 20.54
CA ALA A 182 -5.45 21.92 19.26
C ALA A 182 -4.66 23.20 18.92
N VAL A 183 -5.09 24.32 19.50
CA VAL A 183 -4.40 25.60 19.41
C VAL A 183 -2.97 25.57 20.00
N PHE A 184 -2.74 24.82 21.08
CA PHE A 184 -1.42 24.66 21.70
C PHE A 184 -0.49 23.79 20.86
N ILE A 185 -1.03 22.78 20.17
CA ILE A 185 -0.31 21.91 19.23
C ILE A 185 0.24 22.76 18.08
N LYS A 186 -0.61 23.63 17.51
CA LYS A 186 -0.19 24.58 16.48
C LYS A 186 0.86 25.55 17.00
N ALA A 187 0.66 26.09 18.20
CA ALA A 187 1.58 27.07 18.79
C ALA A 187 2.97 26.47 19.09
N ALA A 188 3.03 25.19 19.51
CA ALA A 188 4.28 24.45 19.68
C ALA A 188 4.96 24.18 18.32
N SER A 189 4.20 23.78 17.30
CA SER A 189 4.71 23.58 15.95
C SER A 189 5.29 24.88 15.36
N ASP A 190 4.62 26.02 15.58
CA ASP A 190 5.09 27.33 15.11
C ASP A 190 6.40 27.71 15.81
N LEU A 191 6.53 27.47 17.12
CA LEU A 191 7.75 27.75 17.87
C LEU A 191 8.92 26.85 17.44
N VAL A 192 8.66 25.56 17.18
CA VAL A 192 9.66 24.61 16.67
C VAL A 192 10.19 25.04 15.30
N ALA A 193 9.35 25.63 14.45
CA ALA A 193 9.75 26.12 13.14
C ALA A 193 10.74 27.31 13.20
N VAL A 194 10.82 28.01 14.33
CA VAL A 194 11.72 29.16 14.55
C VAL A 194 13.02 28.74 15.27
N LEU A 195 13.09 27.51 15.81
CA LEU A 195 14.32 27.01 16.43
C LEU A 195 15.47 26.94 15.41
N PRO A 196 16.73 27.13 15.83
CA PRO A 196 17.87 27.07 14.95
C PRO A 196 17.93 25.65 14.41
N THR A 197 17.95 25.47 13.10
CA THR A 197 18.18 24.16 12.53
C THR A 197 19.62 23.74 12.83
N ILE A 198 19.83 22.49 13.27
CA ILE A 198 21.15 21.88 13.08
C ILE A 198 21.37 21.93 11.58
N VAL A 199 22.23 22.86 11.15
CA VAL A 199 22.83 22.82 9.84
C VAL A 199 23.74 21.59 9.86
N GLU A 200 23.17 20.44 9.52
CA GLU A 200 23.91 19.49 8.69
C GLU A 200 24.35 20.26 7.44
N PRO A 201 25.57 20.03 6.95
CA PRO A 201 26.23 20.93 6.02
C PRO A 201 25.27 21.28 4.90
N THR A 202 25.04 22.58 4.71
CA THR A 202 24.48 23.11 3.47
C THR A 202 25.23 22.47 2.32
N VAL A 203 24.58 21.53 1.65
CA VAL A 203 24.84 21.21 0.25
C VAL A 203 24.52 22.50 -0.49
N THR A 204 25.55 23.35 -0.60
CA THR A 204 25.61 24.46 -1.52
C THR A 204 25.24 23.91 -2.89
N GLN A 205 24.09 24.36 -3.40
CA GLN A 205 23.48 23.89 -4.64
C GLN A 205 23.16 22.38 -4.63
N LYS A 206 21.93 22.01 -4.26
CA LYS A 206 21.29 20.91 -4.99
C LYS A 206 21.24 21.36 -6.45
N GLN A 207 22.23 20.97 -7.24
CA GLN A 207 21.90 20.46 -8.56
C GLN A 207 20.77 19.47 -8.30
N ASN A 208 19.55 19.81 -8.73
CA ASN A 208 18.49 18.83 -8.83
C ASN A 208 19.00 17.77 -9.82
N PHE A 209 19.67 16.74 -9.34
CA PHE A 209 19.65 15.46 -10.03
C PHE A 209 18.22 14.98 -9.90
N SER A 210 17.40 15.39 -10.86
CA SER A 210 16.04 14.91 -11.01
C SER A 210 16.13 13.40 -11.20
N THR A 211 15.90 12.69 -10.11
CA THR A 211 15.94 11.23 -10.09
C THR A 211 14.62 10.77 -10.71
N TYR A 212 14.68 9.90 -11.73
CA TYR A 212 13.51 9.36 -12.44
C TYR A 212 12.78 10.31 -13.41
N GLU A 213 13.51 11.17 -14.13
CA GLU A 213 12.93 12.07 -15.16
C GLU A 213 12.14 11.35 -16.24
N GLN A 214 12.59 10.16 -16.65
CA GLN A 214 11.97 9.45 -17.77
C GLN A 214 10.61 8.87 -17.33
N LEU A 215 10.51 8.39 -16.09
CA LEU A 215 9.24 7.99 -15.49
C LEU A 215 8.32 9.19 -15.33
N ALA A 216 8.82 10.35 -14.92
CA ALA A 216 8.00 11.58 -14.86
C ALA A 216 7.44 11.97 -16.24
N GLU A 217 8.26 11.87 -17.28
CA GLU A 217 7.85 12.10 -18.67
C GLU A 217 6.81 11.06 -19.14
N PHE A 218 7.03 9.79 -18.83
CA PHE A 218 6.07 8.72 -19.08
C PHE A 218 4.74 8.97 -18.37
N GLN A 219 4.75 9.41 -17.11
CA GLN A 219 3.53 9.75 -16.37
C GLN A 219 2.77 10.92 -17.03
N LYS A 220 3.49 11.94 -17.50
CA LYS A 220 2.89 13.05 -18.25
C LYS A 220 2.27 12.57 -19.55
N HIS A 221 2.95 11.68 -20.28
CA HIS A 221 2.42 11.09 -21.51
C HIS A 221 1.15 10.27 -21.24
N ARG A 222 1.14 9.44 -20.19
CA ARG A 222 -0.06 8.71 -19.75
C ARG A 222 -1.21 9.64 -19.37
N GLN A 223 -0.94 10.74 -18.65
CA GLN A 223 -1.95 11.74 -18.29
C GLN A 223 -2.56 12.42 -19.53
N GLN A 224 -1.78 12.63 -20.61
CA GLN A 224 -2.32 13.13 -21.86
C GLN A 224 -3.30 12.12 -22.50
N ILE A 225 -2.98 10.83 -22.48
CA ILE A 225 -3.87 9.77 -22.97
C ILE A 225 -5.15 9.69 -22.13
N ASP A 226 -5.06 9.78 -20.80
CA ASP A 226 -6.24 9.83 -19.93
C ASP A 226 -7.09 11.08 -20.20
N GLY A 227 -6.46 12.25 -20.42
CA GLY A 227 -7.15 13.47 -20.82
C GLY A 227 -7.94 13.29 -22.13
N LEU A 228 -7.33 12.66 -23.14
CA LEU A 228 -8.03 12.32 -24.38
C LEU A 228 -9.18 11.32 -24.14
N CYS A 229 -8.95 10.30 -23.30
CA CYS A 229 -9.97 9.32 -22.91
C CYS A 229 -11.17 10.00 -22.23
N PHE A 230 -10.92 10.99 -21.37
CA PHE A 230 -11.95 11.76 -20.70
C PHE A 230 -12.76 12.65 -21.65
N GLU A 231 -12.13 13.27 -22.64
CA GLU A 231 -12.86 14.01 -23.68
C GLU A 231 -13.71 13.08 -24.54
N ILE A 232 -13.22 11.87 -24.85
CA ILE A 232 -14.03 10.83 -25.50
C ILE A 232 -15.21 10.45 -24.62
N TYR A 233 -14.99 10.18 -23.33
CA TYR A 233 -16.04 9.85 -22.37
C TYR A 233 -17.16 10.90 -22.37
N LYS A 234 -16.83 12.20 -22.35
CA LYS A 234 -17.83 13.28 -22.41
C LYS A 234 -18.66 13.20 -23.69
N ILE A 235 -18.03 13.00 -24.85
CA ILE A 235 -18.76 12.91 -26.12
C ILE A 235 -19.66 11.67 -26.12
N VAL A 236 -19.16 10.52 -25.67
CA VAL A 236 -19.94 9.29 -25.58
C VAL A 236 -21.13 9.46 -24.66
N LYS A 237 -20.92 10.08 -23.49
CA LYS A 237 -21.98 10.39 -22.54
C LYS A 237 -23.04 11.31 -23.13
N ASP A 238 -22.65 12.43 -23.76
CA ASP A 238 -23.60 13.34 -24.42
C ASP A 238 -24.46 12.62 -25.46
N CYS A 239 -23.85 11.68 -26.21
CA CYS A 239 -24.55 10.87 -27.21
C CYS A 239 -25.45 9.81 -26.58
N ALA A 240 -25.06 9.24 -25.44
CA ALA A 240 -25.87 8.29 -24.70
C ALA A 240 -27.08 8.95 -24.03
N ASP A 241 -26.89 10.13 -23.42
CA ASP A 241 -27.96 10.94 -22.82
C ASP A 241 -29.00 11.44 -23.86
N SER A 242 -28.63 11.40 -25.15
CA SER A 242 -29.50 11.76 -26.28
C SER A 242 -30.02 10.53 -27.05
N ASP A 243 -29.89 9.33 -26.47
CA ASP A 243 -30.28 8.02 -27.03
C ASP A 243 -29.61 7.67 -28.38
N PHE A 244 -28.57 8.39 -28.80
CA PHE A 244 -27.85 8.12 -30.04
C PHE A 244 -26.78 7.03 -29.91
N LEU A 245 -26.36 6.72 -28.68
CA LEU A 245 -25.44 5.63 -28.35
C LEU A 245 -25.94 4.85 -27.13
N PRO A 246 -25.61 3.55 -27.00
CA PRO A 246 -25.93 2.78 -25.81
C PRO A 246 -25.07 3.22 -24.62
N SER A 247 -25.65 3.20 -23.41
CA SER A 247 -24.97 3.52 -22.14
C SER A 247 -23.82 2.58 -21.79
N THR A 248 -23.69 1.43 -22.46
CA THR A 248 -22.57 0.50 -22.29
C THR A 248 -21.25 1.07 -22.78
N LEU A 249 -21.26 1.81 -23.89
CA LEU A 249 -20.06 2.48 -24.39
C LEU A 249 -19.56 3.52 -23.39
N GLU A 250 -20.47 4.19 -22.68
CA GLU A 250 -20.10 5.08 -21.58
C GLU A 250 -19.37 4.30 -20.47
N LYS A 251 -19.94 3.17 -20.01
CA LYS A 251 -19.34 2.32 -18.98
C LYS A 251 -17.96 1.79 -19.41
N GLU A 252 -17.80 1.37 -20.66
CA GLU A 252 -16.54 0.87 -21.23
C GLU A 252 -15.44 1.94 -21.21
N VAL A 253 -15.71 3.12 -21.77
CA VAL A 253 -14.72 4.21 -21.82
C VAL A 253 -14.37 4.67 -20.41
N LYS A 254 -15.34 4.73 -19.51
CA LYS A 254 -15.11 5.05 -18.10
C LYS A 254 -14.21 4.02 -17.41
N THR A 255 -14.39 2.74 -17.70
CA THR A 255 -13.54 1.66 -17.16
C THR A 255 -12.11 1.79 -17.64
N ILE A 256 -11.92 2.12 -18.92
CA ILE A 256 -10.58 2.36 -19.50
C ILE A 256 -9.90 3.56 -18.82
N SER A 257 -10.61 4.68 -18.64
CA SER A 257 -10.06 5.86 -17.95
C SER A 257 -9.71 5.54 -16.48
N ASN A 258 -10.59 4.86 -15.74
CA ASN A 258 -10.31 4.44 -14.38
C ASN A 258 -9.05 3.55 -14.31
N LYS A 259 -8.88 2.63 -15.26
CA LYS A 259 -7.70 1.77 -15.35
C LYS A 259 -6.43 2.60 -15.60
N LEU A 260 -6.46 3.55 -16.54
CA LEU A 260 -5.33 4.46 -16.82
C LEU A 260 -4.94 5.32 -15.61
N GLN A 261 -5.92 5.84 -14.87
CA GLN A 261 -5.69 6.68 -13.68
C GLN A 261 -5.11 5.91 -12.49
N SER A 262 -5.62 4.70 -12.27
CA SER A 262 -5.21 3.83 -11.16
C SER A 262 -3.94 3.03 -11.46
N GLN A 263 -3.52 2.92 -12.73
CA GLN A 263 -2.35 2.14 -13.12
C GLN A 263 -1.09 2.60 -12.38
N ARG A 264 -0.36 1.66 -11.81
CA ARG A 264 0.95 1.88 -11.20
C ARG A 264 1.89 0.78 -11.64
N PHE A 265 3.19 1.04 -11.54
CA PHE A 265 4.20 -0.02 -11.63
C PHE A 265 4.44 -0.59 -10.25
N ARG A 266 4.37 -1.90 -10.09
CA ARG A 266 4.60 -2.59 -8.83
C ARG A 266 5.96 -3.24 -8.85
N VAL A 267 6.82 -2.86 -7.91
CA VAL A 267 8.20 -3.35 -7.79
C VAL A 267 8.37 -4.07 -6.47
N ALA A 268 8.56 -5.39 -6.49
CA ALA A 268 8.78 -6.17 -5.27
C ALA A 268 10.26 -6.28 -4.94
N VAL A 269 10.61 -6.13 -3.66
CA VAL A 269 11.98 -6.36 -3.16
C VAL A 269 12.01 -7.64 -2.34
N ILE A 270 12.93 -8.54 -2.70
CA ILE A 270 13.02 -9.91 -2.23
C ILE A 270 14.45 -10.25 -1.85
N GLY A 271 14.62 -11.05 -0.81
CA GLY A 271 15.92 -11.57 -0.40
C GLY A 271 15.87 -12.12 1.02
N GLU A 272 16.93 -12.81 1.43
CA GLU A 272 17.05 -13.29 2.81
C GLU A 272 17.14 -12.14 3.83
N PHE A 273 17.02 -12.50 5.11
CA PHE A 273 17.20 -11.56 6.21
C PHE A 273 18.62 -10.94 6.17
N SER A 274 18.73 -9.67 6.59
CA SER A 274 19.99 -8.94 6.66
C SER A 274 20.76 -8.74 5.34
N GLN A 275 20.14 -8.95 4.17
CA GLN A 275 20.78 -8.61 2.88
C GLN A 275 20.74 -7.13 2.51
N GLY A 276 20.20 -6.29 3.40
CA GLY A 276 20.13 -4.84 3.21
C GLY A 276 18.90 -4.36 2.44
N LYS A 277 17.78 -5.11 2.46
CA LYS A 277 16.51 -4.74 1.81
C LYS A 277 16.01 -3.36 2.24
N SER A 278 15.86 -3.13 3.56
CA SER A 278 15.42 -1.83 4.09
C SER A 278 16.37 -0.69 3.70
N THR A 279 17.69 -0.97 3.66
CA THR A 279 18.69 0.01 3.20
C THR A 279 18.56 0.30 1.71
N LEU A 280 18.31 -0.72 0.89
CA LEU A 280 18.03 -0.57 -0.54
C LEU A 280 16.76 0.25 -0.77
N LEU A 281 15.68 -0.02 -0.03
CA LEU A 281 14.45 0.76 -0.09
C LEU A 281 14.72 2.23 0.26
N ASN A 282 15.46 2.50 1.34
CA ASN A 282 15.84 3.87 1.70
C ASN A 282 16.68 4.54 0.62
N ALA A 283 17.61 3.81 -0.02
CA ALA A 283 18.41 4.31 -1.15
C ALA A 283 17.55 4.62 -2.40
N LEU A 284 16.60 3.74 -2.73
CA LEU A 284 15.64 3.92 -3.84
C LEU A 284 14.72 5.12 -3.61
N LEU A 285 14.36 5.37 -2.35
CA LEU A 285 13.48 6.47 -1.97
C LEU A 285 14.23 7.79 -1.72
N GLY A 286 15.56 7.75 -1.59
CA GLY A 286 16.41 8.90 -1.25
C GLY A 286 16.27 9.38 0.20
N GLN A 287 15.71 8.57 1.10
CA GLN A 287 15.40 8.96 2.49
C GLN A 287 15.28 7.76 3.43
N GLU A 288 15.52 7.98 4.73
CA GLU A 288 15.45 6.94 5.76
C GLU A 288 14.03 6.73 6.29
N ILE A 289 13.20 5.97 5.56
CA ILE A 289 11.81 5.68 5.93
C ILE A 289 11.66 4.30 6.56
N GLN A 290 12.27 3.29 5.94
CA GLN A 290 12.19 1.91 6.39
C GLN A 290 13.12 1.70 7.58
N PRO A 291 12.63 1.13 8.70
CA PRO A 291 13.46 0.88 9.87
C PRO A 291 14.55 -0.14 9.52
N VAL A 292 15.82 0.25 9.75
CA VAL A 292 16.97 -0.64 9.57
C VAL A 292 17.34 -1.24 10.92
N ARG A 293 17.03 -2.52 11.17
CA ARG A 293 17.46 -3.24 12.38
C ARG A 293 18.21 -4.52 12.03
N ALA A 294 19.11 -4.94 12.92
CA ALA A 294 19.81 -6.23 12.87
C ALA A 294 18.94 -7.42 13.32
N VAL A 295 17.63 -7.24 13.46
CA VAL A 295 16.61 -8.21 13.91
C VAL A 295 15.48 -8.20 12.85
N PRO A 296 14.79 -9.32 12.54
CA PRO A 296 13.77 -9.37 11.49
C PRO A 296 12.78 -8.19 11.52
N CYS A 297 12.76 -7.39 10.45
CA CYS A 297 12.05 -6.10 10.39
C CYS A 297 10.68 -6.15 9.71
N SER A 298 10.28 -7.28 9.10
CA SER A 298 9.02 -7.35 8.34
C SER A 298 8.34 -8.70 8.54
N GLY A 299 7.28 -8.67 9.34
CA GLY A 299 6.31 -9.77 9.52
C GLY A 299 5.08 -9.65 8.60
N THR A 300 4.89 -8.48 7.99
CA THR A 300 3.70 -8.08 7.24
C THR A 300 4.13 -7.35 5.96
N ILE A 301 3.38 -7.51 4.87
CA ILE A 301 3.66 -6.78 3.62
C ILE A 301 3.60 -5.28 3.90
N THR A 302 4.64 -4.55 3.49
CA THR A 302 4.60 -3.09 3.48
C THR A 302 4.58 -2.57 2.05
N ILE A 303 3.58 -1.76 1.72
CA ILE A 303 3.45 -1.10 0.43
C ILE A 303 3.86 0.37 0.59
N LEU A 304 4.90 0.78 -0.12
CA LEU A 304 5.34 2.17 -0.19
C LEU A 304 4.75 2.79 -1.46
N ARG A 305 3.92 3.82 -1.32
CA ARG A 305 3.31 4.49 -2.47
C ARG A 305 3.20 6.00 -2.27
N TYR A 306 2.98 6.72 -3.37
CA TYR A 306 2.74 8.15 -3.30
C TYR A 306 1.41 8.46 -2.61
N GLY A 307 1.42 9.46 -1.73
CA GLY A 307 0.22 10.08 -1.18
C GLY A 307 0.41 11.58 -0.98
N LYS A 308 -0.70 12.33 -0.98
CA LYS A 308 -0.66 13.80 -0.84
C LYS A 308 -0.18 14.26 0.54
N GLN A 309 -0.29 13.39 1.54
CA GLN A 309 0.10 13.63 2.92
C GLN A 309 0.84 12.39 3.41
N LYS A 310 1.74 12.59 4.37
CA LYS A 310 2.43 11.49 5.03
C LYS A 310 1.45 10.78 5.96
N ARG A 311 1.08 9.55 5.63
CA ARG A 311 0.17 8.71 6.43
C ARG A 311 0.59 7.26 6.36
N ILE A 312 0.27 6.51 7.42
CA ILE A 312 0.53 5.08 7.47
C ILE A 312 -0.79 4.40 7.79
N ILE A 313 -1.23 3.52 6.88
CA ILE A 313 -2.53 2.86 6.97
C ILE A 313 -2.28 1.39 7.23
N CYS A 314 -2.83 0.86 8.31
CA CYS A 314 -2.83 -0.55 8.63
C CYS A 314 -4.15 -1.16 8.15
N ARG A 315 -4.08 -2.13 7.23
CA ARG A 315 -5.24 -2.91 6.77
C ARG A 315 -5.23 -4.28 7.43
N TYR A 316 -6.38 -4.66 7.96
CA TYR A 316 -6.59 -5.93 8.65
C TYR A 316 -7.28 -6.95 7.74
N LYS A 317 -7.12 -8.23 8.05
CA LYS A 317 -7.68 -9.37 7.30
C LYS A 317 -9.21 -9.41 7.31
N ASP A 318 -9.85 -8.77 8.28
CA ASP A 318 -11.31 -8.58 8.37
C ASP A 318 -11.83 -7.42 7.50
N GLY A 319 -10.94 -6.72 6.79
CA GLY A 319 -11.25 -5.57 5.94
C GLY A 319 -11.23 -4.22 6.67
N ARG A 320 -10.96 -4.18 7.98
CA ARG A 320 -10.81 -2.92 8.73
C ARG A 320 -9.56 -2.17 8.29
N GLU A 321 -9.63 -0.84 8.24
CA GLU A 321 -8.49 0.04 8.01
C GLU A 321 -8.36 1.05 9.14
N GLU A 322 -7.14 1.35 9.56
CA GLU A 322 -6.86 2.42 10.52
C GLU A 322 -5.59 3.18 10.13
N GLU A 323 -5.57 4.49 10.38
CA GLU A 323 -4.35 5.28 10.29
C GLU A 323 -3.56 5.13 11.59
N ILE A 324 -2.29 4.75 11.48
CA ILE A 324 -1.37 4.52 12.60
C ILE A 324 -0.24 5.54 12.60
N SER A 325 0.28 5.84 13.79
CA SER A 325 1.46 6.68 13.96
C SER A 325 2.74 6.00 13.44
N HIS A 326 3.81 6.79 13.26
CA HIS A 326 5.11 6.25 12.85
C HIS A 326 5.76 5.34 13.92
N GLU A 327 5.44 5.55 15.20
CA GLU A 327 5.88 4.67 16.29
C GLU A 327 5.13 3.34 16.23
N GLU A 328 3.80 3.38 16.11
CA GLU A 328 2.99 2.17 15.91
C GLU A 328 3.37 1.43 14.64
N TYR A 329 3.75 2.13 13.57
CA TYR A 329 4.29 1.52 12.37
C TYR A 329 5.57 0.75 12.65
N LYS A 330 6.53 1.36 13.37
CA LYS A 330 7.78 0.68 13.73
C LYS A 330 7.50 -0.56 14.57
N ASP A 331 6.50 -0.52 15.45
CA ASP A 331 6.14 -1.64 16.31
C ASP A 331 5.35 -2.73 15.57
N LYS A 332 4.40 -2.35 14.70
CA LYS A 332 3.54 -3.28 13.95
C LYS A 332 4.20 -3.88 12.72
N ALA A 333 5.09 -3.13 12.05
CA ALA A 333 5.85 -3.63 10.91
C ALA A 333 7.04 -4.51 11.36
N SER A 334 7.63 -4.20 12.52
CA SER A 334 8.74 -4.98 13.08
C SER A 334 8.25 -6.20 13.87
N ILE A 335 9.08 -7.23 13.93
CA ILE A 335 8.89 -8.35 14.86
C ILE A 335 9.56 -8.00 16.20
N SER A 336 8.98 -8.41 17.33
CA SER A 336 9.58 -8.14 18.65
C SER A 336 10.95 -8.81 18.81
N LYS A 337 11.84 -8.19 19.61
CA LYS A 337 13.20 -8.70 19.85
C LYS A 337 13.22 -10.08 20.53
N GLN A 338 12.20 -10.40 21.34
CA GLN A 338 12.02 -11.72 21.95
C GLN A 338 11.51 -12.75 20.93
N ALA A 339 10.52 -12.41 20.09
CA ALA A 339 10.04 -13.32 19.04
C ALA A 339 11.12 -13.68 18.01
N ALA A 340 12.03 -12.74 17.71
CA ALA A 340 13.17 -12.99 16.84
C ALA A 340 14.25 -13.91 17.43
N LEU A 341 14.32 -14.03 18.76
CA LEU A 341 15.32 -14.86 19.46
C LEU A 341 14.78 -16.26 19.79
N ASP A 342 13.49 -16.41 20.05
CA ASP A 342 12.89 -17.69 20.48
C ASP A 342 12.36 -18.56 19.33
N GLY A 343 12.37 -18.05 18.09
CA GLY A 343 11.83 -18.75 16.92
C GLY A 343 10.31 -18.59 16.79
N LEU A 344 9.86 -17.34 16.63
CA LEU A 344 8.88 -16.89 15.62
C LEU A 344 7.63 -17.76 15.34
N SER A 345 6.79 -18.01 16.35
CA SER A 345 5.48 -18.67 16.11
C SER A 345 4.22 -17.94 16.59
N GLU A 346 4.21 -17.26 17.73
CA GLU A 346 2.95 -16.73 18.28
C GLU A 346 2.53 -15.35 17.74
N GLU A 347 3.48 -14.47 17.44
CA GLU A 347 3.22 -13.08 17.05
C GLU A 347 2.73 -12.94 15.58
N LEU A 348 3.19 -13.82 14.68
CA LEU A 348 2.75 -13.82 13.26
C LEU A 348 1.41 -14.53 13.04
N ARG A 349 1.10 -15.55 13.83
CA ARG A 349 -0.19 -16.26 13.78
C ARG A 349 -1.36 -15.43 14.27
N SER A 350 -1.11 -14.56 15.25
CA SER A 350 -2.11 -13.67 15.85
C SER A 350 -2.20 -12.32 15.16
N SER A 351 -1.35 -12.05 14.15
CA SER A 351 -1.43 -10.79 13.42
C SER A 351 -2.69 -10.77 12.57
N GLU A 352 -3.64 -9.95 13.00
CA GLU A 352 -4.83 -9.59 12.25
C GLU A 352 -4.49 -8.72 11.03
N ILE A 353 -3.23 -8.29 10.88
CA ILE A 353 -2.79 -7.37 9.82
C ILE A 353 -2.61 -8.13 8.51
N ASP A 354 -3.23 -7.63 7.44
CA ASP A 354 -3.06 -8.09 6.07
C ASP A 354 -1.87 -7.37 5.41
N GLU A 355 -1.91 -6.03 5.41
CA GLU A 355 -0.85 -5.19 4.85
C GLU A 355 -0.75 -3.83 5.56
N ILE A 356 0.41 -3.19 5.43
CA ILE A 356 0.63 -1.82 5.87
C ILE A 356 0.98 -0.96 4.66
N ILE A 357 0.25 0.13 4.47
CA ILE A 357 0.46 1.08 3.38
C ILE A 357 1.12 2.34 3.95
N PHE A 358 2.34 2.62 3.50
CA PHE A 358 3.04 3.85 3.80
C PHE A 358 2.88 4.81 2.62
N GLU A 359 2.22 5.92 2.87
CA GLU A 359 2.05 6.98 1.89
C GLU A 359 2.85 8.21 2.26
N SER A 360 3.56 8.78 1.29
CA SER A 360 4.27 10.04 1.49
C SER A 360 4.40 10.81 0.17
N PRO A 361 4.31 12.16 0.21
CA PRO A 361 4.54 12.97 -0.96
C PRO A 361 6.03 12.98 -1.33
N ASP A 362 6.94 12.67 -0.41
CA ASP A 362 8.40 12.85 -0.57
C ASP A 362 9.10 11.64 -1.22
N LEU A 363 8.35 10.61 -1.61
CA LEU A 363 8.90 9.38 -2.20
C LEU A 363 9.19 9.59 -3.70
N SER A 364 10.43 9.94 -4.06
CA SER A 364 10.82 10.34 -5.43
C SER A 364 10.43 9.31 -6.51
N LEU A 365 10.71 8.02 -6.30
CA LEU A 365 10.30 6.96 -7.22
C LEU A 365 8.77 6.81 -7.27
N CYS A 366 8.10 6.86 -6.11
CA CYS A 366 6.66 6.63 -6.03
C CYS A 366 5.81 7.77 -6.59
N GLN A 367 6.29 9.02 -6.50
CA GLN A 367 5.68 10.18 -7.16
C GLN A 367 5.49 9.93 -8.67
N ASN A 368 6.39 9.15 -9.28
CA ASN A 368 6.38 8.84 -10.70
C ASN A 368 5.63 7.53 -11.03
N GLY A 369 4.64 7.17 -10.20
CA GLY A 369 3.68 6.10 -10.49
C GLY A 369 4.17 4.69 -10.18
N VAL A 370 5.15 4.57 -9.27
CA VAL A 370 5.68 3.28 -8.78
C VAL A 370 5.19 3.00 -7.36
N GLU A 371 4.78 1.77 -7.10
CA GLU A 371 4.53 1.21 -5.76
C GLU A 371 5.64 0.20 -5.47
N ILE A 372 6.28 0.33 -4.31
CA ILE A 372 7.33 -0.59 -3.87
C ILE A 372 6.73 -1.52 -2.83
N LEU A 373 6.89 -2.82 -3.07
CA LEU A 373 6.38 -3.86 -2.21
C LEU A 373 7.54 -4.48 -1.43
N ASP A 374 7.60 -4.20 -0.13
CA ASP A 374 8.56 -4.82 0.77
C ASP A 374 8.01 -6.16 1.28
N SER A 375 8.64 -7.25 0.84
CA SER A 375 8.20 -8.60 1.19
C SER A 375 8.86 -9.07 2.50
N PRO A 376 8.11 -9.73 3.40
CA PRO A 376 8.71 -10.45 4.51
C PRO A 376 9.61 -11.57 3.97
N GLY A 377 10.85 -11.68 4.45
CA GLY A 377 11.85 -12.61 3.90
C GLY A 377 11.37 -14.06 3.76
N LEU A 378 11.65 -14.66 2.61
CA LEU A 378 11.02 -15.89 2.12
C LEU A 378 11.43 -17.22 2.80
N ASN A 379 12.46 -17.25 3.65
CA ASN A 379 13.15 -18.51 3.99
C ASN A 379 12.95 -19.03 5.43
N GLU A 380 11.95 -18.56 6.18
CA GLU A 380 11.81 -18.93 7.60
C GLU A 380 10.44 -19.53 7.97
N HIS A 381 9.39 -19.35 7.16
CA HIS A 381 8.03 -19.78 7.54
C HIS A 381 7.08 -19.92 6.32
N PRO A 382 6.32 -21.03 6.17
CA PRO A 382 5.48 -21.26 4.97
C PRO A 382 4.39 -20.19 4.70
N GLN A 383 3.85 -19.54 5.74
CA GLN A 383 2.92 -18.39 5.56
C GLN A 383 3.59 -17.19 4.89
N ARG A 384 4.89 -16.95 5.12
CA ARG A 384 5.62 -15.84 4.48
C ARG A 384 5.87 -16.14 2.99
N THR A 385 6.06 -17.42 2.67
CA THR A 385 6.16 -17.90 1.29
C THR A 385 4.86 -17.69 0.53
N ALA A 386 3.70 -18.05 1.10
CA ALA A 386 2.39 -17.82 0.48
C ALA A 386 2.06 -16.33 0.28
N ILE A 387 2.36 -15.49 1.28
CA ILE A 387 2.19 -14.03 1.20
C ILE A 387 3.04 -13.44 0.07
N THR A 388 4.30 -13.88 -0.04
CA THR A 388 5.20 -13.39 -1.09
C THR A 388 4.85 -13.94 -2.48
N GLN A 389 4.30 -15.15 -2.57
CA GLN A 389 3.74 -15.71 -3.80
C GLN A 389 2.59 -14.86 -4.33
N LYS A 390 1.65 -14.46 -3.47
CA LYS A 390 0.56 -13.53 -3.83
C LYS A 390 1.13 -12.21 -4.36
N LEU A 391 2.15 -11.68 -3.68
CA LEU A 391 2.82 -10.43 -4.06
C LEU A 391 3.46 -10.47 -5.45
N LEU A 392 4.15 -11.58 -5.76
CA LEU A 392 4.94 -11.74 -6.98
C LEU A 392 4.09 -11.76 -8.24
N LYS A 393 2.85 -12.27 -8.18
CA LYS A 393 1.92 -12.27 -9.32
C LYS A 393 1.47 -10.87 -9.74
N GLU A 394 1.37 -9.96 -8.77
CA GLU A 394 0.88 -8.60 -8.99
C GLU A 394 2.02 -7.61 -9.28
N THR A 395 3.24 -8.13 -9.48
CA THR A 395 4.47 -7.36 -9.59
C THR A 395 4.91 -7.22 -11.05
N ASP A 396 5.23 -6.00 -11.47
CA ASP A 396 5.78 -5.71 -12.80
C ASP A 396 7.30 -5.93 -12.87
N ALA A 397 8.00 -5.77 -11.74
CA ALA A 397 9.44 -6.06 -11.63
C ALA A 397 9.80 -6.61 -10.23
N ALA A 398 10.50 -7.73 -10.18
CA ALA A 398 11.02 -8.29 -8.94
C ALA A 398 12.52 -7.99 -8.79
N ILE A 399 12.94 -7.54 -7.61
CA ILE A 399 14.33 -7.27 -7.26
C ILE A 399 14.78 -8.31 -6.23
N PHE A 400 15.65 -9.22 -6.64
CA PHE A 400 16.28 -10.18 -5.74
C PHE A 400 17.63 -9.66 -5.23
N LEU A 401 17.79 -9.61 -3.92
CA LEU A 401 18.96 -9.05 -3.24
C LEU A 401 19.81 -10.17 -2.62
N THR A 402 21.10 -10.22 -2.97
CA THR A 402 22.11 -11.16 -2.42
C THR A 402 23.35 -10.41 -1.92
N ASN A 403 24.13 -11.07 -1.06
CA ASN A 403 25.32 -10.50 -0.41
C ASN A 403 26.59 -10.74 -1.23
N ALA A 404 27.38 -9.70 -1.49
CA ALA A 404 28.68 -9.85 -2.14
C ALA A 404 29.66 -10.72 -1.33
N MET A 405 29.71 -10.55 -0.01
CA MET A 405 30.64 -11.30 0.85
C MET A 405 30.27 -12.78 1.01
N ARG A 406 29.00 -13.13 0.75
CA ARG A 406 28.46 -14.48 0.84
C ARG A 406 27.52 -14.72 -0.34
N LEU A 407 28.08 -14.75 -1.53
CA LEU A 407 27.29 -14.83 -2.76
C LEU A 407 26.50 -16.13 -2.85
N LEU A 408 25.17 -16.00 -2.95
CA LEU A 408 24.19 -17.07 -3.21
C LEU A 408 24.50 -18.38 -2.47
N PRO A 409 24.34 -18.43 -1.13
CA PRO A 409 24.28 -19.70 -0.40
C PRO A 409 23.18 -20.61 -0.97
N GLU A 410 23.22 -21.92 -0.71
CA GLU A 410 22.23 -22.86 -1.29
C GLU A 410 20.78 -22.44 -1.04
N LYS A 411 20.47 -21.94 0.16
CA LYS A 411 19.13 -21.42 0.49
C LYS A 411 18.70 -20.22 -0.37
N GLU A 412 19.61 -19.32 -0.72
CA GLU A 412 19.31 -18.22 -1.64
C GLU A 412 19.17 -18.69 -3.09
N LYS A 413 19.90 -19.73 -3.49
CA LYS A 413 19.76 -20.34 -4.82
C LYS A 413 18.40 -20.98 -4.98
N ASP A 414 17.97 -21.75 -3.98
CA ASP A 414 16.64 -22.37 -3.97
C ASP A 414 15.56 -21.29 -4.02
N LEU A 415 15.72 -20.26 -3.19
CA LEU A 415 14.80 -19.14 -3.19
C LEU A 415 14.71 -18.41 -4.54
N LEU A 416 15.85 -18.15 -5.18
CA LEU A 416 15.89 -17.49 -6.47
C LEU A 416 15.21 -18.34 -7.56
N ARG A 417 15.32 -19.67 -7.48
CA ARG A 417 14.59 -20.58 -8.38
C ARG A 417 13.09 -20.55 -8.12
N ASP A 418 12.67 -20.47 -6.85
CA ASP A 418 11.26 -20.36 -6.49
C ASP A 418 10.65 -19.05 -6.98
N VAL A 419 11.34 -17.93 -6.76
CA VAL A 419 10.94 -16.60 -7.27
C VAL A 419 10.84 -16.64 -8.79
N LYS A 420 11.86 -17.20 -9.47
CA LYS A 420 11.81 -17.38 -10.92
C LYS A 420 10.59 -18.17 -11.34
N SER A 421 10.37 -19.36 -10.76
CA SER A 421 9.24 -20.24 -11.09
C SER A 421 7.90 -19.51 -10.94
N GLN A 422 7.77 -18.67 -9.92
CA GLN A 422 6.57 -17.87 -9.68
C GLN A 422 6.38 -16.73 -10.69
N LEU A 423 7.46 -16.14 -11.19
CA LEU A 423 7.40 -15.07 -12.19
C LEU A 423 7.10 -15.57 -13.60
N VAL A 424 7.39 -16.85 -13.89
CA VAL A 424 7.14 -17.49 -15.21
C VAL A 424 5.99 -18.50 -15.17
N ASP A 425 5.09 -18.39 -14.19
CA ASP A 425 3.91 -19.26 -14.00
C ASP A 425 4.23 -20.77 -14.06
N GLY A 426 5.33 -21.18 -13.44
CA GLY A 426 5.74 -22.59 -13.33
C GLY A 426 6.39 -23.18 -14.58
N GLN A 427 6.65 -22.37 -15.61
CA GLN A 427 7.40 -22.79 -16.80
C GLN A 427 8.90 -22.89 -16.48
N GLU A 428 9.33 -23.96 -15.80
CA GLU A 428 10.70 -24.12 -15.27
C GLU A 428 11.83 -23.85 -16.28
N ASN A 429 11.56 -24.11 -17.57
CA ASN A 429 12.51 -23.95 -18.66
C ASN A 429 12.58 -22.52 -19.23
N GLU A 430 11.63 -21.65 -18.93
CA GLU A 430 11.63 -20.26 -19.40
C GLU A 430 12.36 -19.35 -18.41
N PRO A 431 13.23 -18.43 -18.88
CA PRO A 431 13.86 -17.43 -18.03
C PRO A 431 12.89 -16.30 -17.65
N ALA A 432 13.01 -15.76 -16.43
CA ALA A 432 12.20 -14.62 -15.99
C ALA A 432 12.69 -13.31 -16.64
N ASP A 433 11.79 -12.54 -17.25
CA ASP A 433 12.09 -11.28 -17.94
C ASP A 433 12.03 -10.05 -17.03
N ASN A 434 11.22 -10.13 -15.99
CA ASN A 434 10.96 -9.10 -14.99
C ASN A 434 11.76 -9.24 -13.69
N LEU A 435 12.81 -10.08 -13.68
CA LEU A 435 13.65 -10.33 -12.50
C LEU A 435 15.01 -9.61 -12.58
N PHE A 436 15.26 -8.75 -11.60
CA PHE A 436 16.54 -8.06 -11.36
C PHE A 436 17.30 -8.73 -10.21
N ILE A 437 18.60 -8.91 -10.37
CA ILE A 437 19.48 -9.47 -9.34
C ILE A 437 20.48 -8.40 -8.90
N LEU A 438 20.42 -8.03 -7.62
CA LEU A 438 21.30 -7.04 -7.01
C LEU A 438 22.26 -7.73 -6.05
N VAL A 439 23.55 -7.56 -6.30
CA VAL A 439 24.63 -7.96 -5.41
C VAL A 439 25.00 -6.75 -4.56
N ASN A 440 24.59 -6.77 -3.29
CA ASN A 440 24.79 -5.69 -2.33
C ASN A 440 26.09 -5.87 -1.53
N PHE A 441 26.52 -4.84 -0.80
CA PHE A 441 27.74 -4.82 0.02
C PHE A 441 29.05 -4.88 -0.77
N MET A 442 29.05 -4.37 -2.01
CA MET A 442 30.26 -4.30 -2.83
C MET A 442 31.36 -3.40 -2.23
N ASP A 443 31.00 -2.51 -1.31
CA ASP A 443 31.90 -1.65 -0.55
C ASP A 443 32.77 -2.40 0.46
N LEU A 444 32.39 -3.64 0.81
CA LEU A 444 33.14 -4.49 1.75
C LEU A 444 34.20 -5.36 1.07
N LEU A 445 34.34 -5.26 -0.26
CA LEU A 445 35.34 -5.98 -1.03
C LEU A 445 36.52 -5.05 -1.34
N ASP A 446 37.67 -5.32 -0.72
CA ASP A 446 38.88 -4.53 -0.90
C ASP A 446 39.67 -4.93 -2.16
N ASP A 447 39.56 -6.18 -2.60
CA ASP A 447 40.32 -6.73 -3.73
C ASP A 447 39.52 -6.69 -5.06
N GLU A 448 40.16 -6.25 -6.14
CA GLU A 448 39.57 -6.28 -7.48
C GLU A 448 39.45 -7.71 -8.02
N GLU A 449 40.33 -8.64 -7.60
CA GLU A 449 40.22 -10.05 -7.95
C GLU A 449 38.93 -10.66 -7.37
N ASP A 450 38.61 -10.37 -6.10
CA ASP A 450 37.37 -10.83 -5.44
C ASP A 450 36.11 -10.33 -6.18
N LYS A 451 36.12 -9.07 -6.64
CA LYS A 451 35.01 -8.49 -7.43
C LYS A 451 34.83 -9.20 -8.77
N ILE A 452 35.93 -9.61 -9.42
CA ILE A 452 35.90 -10.37 -10.68
C ILE A 452 35.35 -11.78 -10.43
N ASP A 453 35.81 -12.45 -9.37
CA ASP A 453 35.39 -13.81 -9.02
C ASP A 453 33.89 -13.89 -8.70
N ILE A 454 33.36 -12.90 -7.96
CA ILE A 454 31.93 -12.79 -7.68
C ILE A 454 31.12 -12.65 -8.97
N LYS A 455 31.57 -11.79 -9.90
CA LYS A 455 30.92 -11.61 -11.20
C LYS A 455 30.91 -12.93 -12.01
N GLN A 456 32.03 -13.64 -12.04
CA GLN A 456 32.14 -14.92 -12.76
C GLN A 456 31.26 -16.02 -12.14
N ARG A 457 31.25 -16.12 -10.80
CA ARG A 457 30.44 -17.09 -10.06
C ARG A 457 28.95 -16.85 -10.25
N LEU A 458 28.50 -15.59 -10.19
CA LEU A 458 27.11 -15.24 -10.42
C LEU A 458 26.68 -15.53 -11.87
N ASN A 459 27.48 -15.10 -12.84
CA ASN A 459 27.21 -15.35 -14.26
C ASN A 459 27.15 -16.85 -14.58
N SER A 460 28.03 -17.66 -13.98
CA SER A 460 28.03 -19.12 -14.16
C SER A 460 26.78 -19.79 -13.58
N PHE A 461 26.23 -19.25 -12.47
CA PHE A 461 24.99 -19.73 -11.89
C PHE A 461 23.77 -19.33 -12.72
N ILE A 462 23.70 -18.08 -13.16
CA ILE A 462 22.58 -17.53 -13.94
C ILE A 462 22.51 -18.14 -15.35
N ASN A 463 23.65 -18.28 -16.01
CA ASN A 463 23.77 -18.84 -17.37
C ASN A 463 23.98 -20.37 -17.37
N GLY A 464 23.65 -21.04 -16.26
CA GLY A 464 23.73 -22.49 -16.13
C GLY A 464 22.73 -23.24 -17.00
N LYS A 465 22.51 -24.54 -16.72
CA LYS A 465 21.62 -25.41 -17.53
C LYS A 465 20.20 -24.87 -17.70
N ASN A 466 19.70 -24.10 -16.74
CA ASN A 466 18.41 -23.41 -16.82
C ASN A 466 18.68 -21.91 -16.67
N LEU A 467 18.52 -21.16 -17.76
CA LEU A 467 18.68 -19.71 -17.74
C LEU A 467 17.67 -19.11 -16.73
N LEU A 468 18.17 -18.33 -15.77
CA LEU A 468 17.31 -17.77 -14.72
C LEU A 468 16.62 -16.48 -15.15
N ILE A 469 17.33 -15.64 -15.90
CA ILE A 469 16.87 -14.29 -16.29
C ILE A 469 17.00 -14.07 -17.80
N LYS A 470 16.05 -13.31 -18.36
CA LYS A 470 16.02 -12.88 -19.75
C LYS A 470 16.31 -11.39 -19.83
N GLY A 471 17.12 -11.00 -20.81
CA GLY A 471 17.44 -9.60 -21.06
C GLY A 471 18.81 -9.17 -20.54
N GLU A 472 19.38 -8.18 -21.22
CA GLU A 472 20.63 -7.55 -20.81
C GLU A 472 20.36 -6.60 -19.63
N LYS A 473 21.39 -6.30 -18.83
CA LYS A 473 21.34 -5.29 -17.75
C LYS A 473 20.31 -5.58 -16.63
N ARG A 474 20.13 -6.85 -16.27
CA ARG A 474 19.32 -7.29 -15.10
C ARG A 474 20.15 -7.57 -13.84
N ILE A 475 21.48 -7.59 -13.96
CA ILE A 475 22.40 -7.85 -12.85
C ILE A 475 23.13 -6.57 -12.49
N HIS A 476 23.09 -6.19 -11.21
CA HIS A 476 23.76 -4.99 -10.72
C HIS A 476 24.56 -5.27 -9.46
N TYR A 477 25.70 -4.59 -9.34
CA TYR A 477 26.61 -4.69 -8.20
C TYR A 477 26.60 -3.33 -7.51
N ILE A 478 26.10 -3.28 -6.28
CA ILE A 478 25.82 -2.02 -5.58
C ILE A 478 26.35 -2.05 -4.14
N SER A 479 26.45 -0.87 -3.55
CA SER A 479 26.40 -0.70 -2.11
C SER A 479 25.25 0.23 -1.77
N ALA A 480 24.13 -0.34 -1.33
CA ALA A 480 22.94 0.45 -1.00
C ALA A 480 23.23 1.47 0.12
N LYS A 481 24.06 1.10 1.10
CA LYS A 481 24.42 1.97 2.23
C LYS A 481 25.31 3.13 1.78
N ALA A 482 26.34 2.85 0.98
CA ALA A 482 27.22 3.89 0.46
C ALA A 482 26.45 4.83 -0.47
N ALA A 483 25.65 4.29 -1.38
CA ALA A 483 24.80 5.07 -2.29
C ALA A 483 23.83 5.98 -1.51
N LEU A 484 23.13 5.48 -0.50
CA LEU A 484 22.25 6.30 0.35
C LEU A 484 23.04 7.42 1.05
N LYS A 485 24.19 7.10 1.66
CA LYS A 485 25.02 8.09 2.34
C LYS A 485 25.51 9.17 1.38
N SER A 486 25.93 8.78 0.18
CA SER A 486 26.45 9.70 -0.84
C SER A 486 25.33 10.57 -1.42
N HIS A 487 24.14 9.99 -1.62
CA HIS A 487 22.93 10.74 -1.99
C HIS A 487 22.54 11.78 -0.92
N LEU A 488 22.50 11.39 0.36
CA LEU A 488 22.16 12.29 1.47
C LEU A 488 23.20 13.41 1.66
N ASN A 489 24.48 13.11 1.47
CA ASN A 489 25.57 14.08 1.60
C ASN A 489 25.79 14.94 0.33
N GLY A 490 25.08 14.67 -0.76
CA GLY A 490 25.30 15.34 -2.05
C GLY A 490 26.67 15.09 -2.67
N THR A 491 27.28 13.94 -2.38
CA THR A 491 28.61 13.54 -2.89
C THR A 491 28.46 12.50 -3.99
N GLU A 492 29.25 12.62 -5.06
CA GLU A 492 29.26 11.63 -6.14
C GLU A 492 30.45 10.67 -5.97
N ASP A 493 30.16 9.37 -5.92
CA ASP A 493 31.15 8.30 -5.83
C ASP A 493 30.79 7.12 -6.75
N GLU A 494 31.68 6.13 -6.85
CA GLU A 494 31.47 4.96 -7.71
C GLU A 494 30.24 4.13 -7.31
N TYR A 495 29.88 4.11 -6.01
CA TYR A 495 28.73 3.35 -5.51
C TYR A 495 27.41 4.03 -5.87
N LEU A 496 27.34 5.35 -5.81
CA LEU A 496 26.20 6.15 -6.26
C LEU A 496 26.05 6.04 -7.78
N GLN A 497 27.15 6.05 -8.54
CA GLN A 497 27.11 5.81 -9.99
C GLN A 497 26.62 4.41 -10.35
N ALA A 498 27.10 3.38 -9.65
CA ALA A 498 26.62 2.01 -9.82
C ALA A 498 25.12 1.89 -9.47
N PHE A 499 24.68 2.60 -8.43
CA PHE A 499 23.28 2.67 -8.04
C PHE A 499 22.42 3.39 -9.10
N HIS A 500 22.88 4.53 -9.63
CA HIS A 500 22.21 5.23 -10.74
C HIS A 500 22.11 4.38 -12.00
N ASN A 501 23.14 3.60 -12.31
CA ASN A 501 23.08 2.64 -13.42
C ASN A 501 22.00 1.57 -13.20
N PHE A 502 21.84 1.08 -11.98
CA PHE A 502 20.74 0.18 -11.64
C PHE A 502 19.38 0.87 -11.79
N THR A 503 19.18 2.04 -11.19
CA THR A 503 17.89 2.75 -11.23
C THR A 503 17.50 3.13 -12.66
N ASN A 504 18.46 3.54 -13.50
CA ASN A 504 18.21 3.85 -14.90
C ASN A 504 17.77 2.62 -15.71
N HIS A 505 18.36 1.46 -15.45
CA HIS A 505 17.94 0.22 -16.11
C HIS A 505 16.57 -0.27 -15.64
N LEU A 506 16.26 -0.11 -14.35
CA LEU A 506 14.92 -0.37 -13.81
C LEU A 506 13.88 0.58 -14.42
N GLU A 507 14.18 1.87 -14.48
CA GLU A 507 13.32 2.88 -15.12
C GLU A 507 13.04 2.58 -16.59
N GLN A 508 14.08 2.28 -17.36
CA GLN A 508 13.96 1.89 -18.77
C GLN A 508 13.11 0.62 -18.95
N PHE A 509 13.29 -0.38 -18.09
CA PHE A 509 12.48 -1.60 -18.11
C PHE A 509 11.00 -1.30 -17.83
N LEU A 510 10.72 -0.52 -16.79
CA LEU A 510 9.36 -0.14 -16.42
C LEU A 510 8.67 0.65 -17.53
N ILE A 511 9.39 1.52 -18.25
CA ILE A 511 8.84 2.33 -19.34
C ILE A 511 8.67 1.49 -20.61
N SER A 512 9.76 0.95 -21.15
CA SER A 512 9.82 0.41 -22.50
C SER A 512 9.39 -1.05 -22.61
N GLU A 513 9.39 -1.81 -21.51
CA GLU A 513 8.93 -3.20 -21.54
C GLU A 513 7.53 -3.28 -20.91
N GLN A 514 7.35 -2.78 -19.68
CA GLN A 514 6.05 -2.87 -18.99
C GLN A 514 5.08 -1.75 -19.36
N GLY A 515 5.57 -0.52 -19.49
CA GLY A 515 4.77 0.66 -19.80
C GLY A 515 4.17 0.57 -21.19
N ASP A 516 4.95 0.13 -22.18
CA ASP A 516 4.48 -0.06 -23.55
C ASP A 516 3.33 -1.07 -23.63
N ILE A 517 3.42 -2.22 -22.95
CA ILE A 517 2.31 -3.20 -22.91
C ILE A 517 1.04 -2.53 -22.37
N LYS A 518 1.18 -1.87 -21.22
CA LYS A 518 0.10 -1.21 -20.49
C LYS A 518 -0.58 -0.08 -21.30
N ILE A 519 0.21 0.78 -21.94
CA ILE A 519 -0.27 1.91 -22.74
C ILE A 519 -0.85 1.44 -24.07
N ASN A 520 -0.23 0.45 -24.73
CA ASN A 520 -0.73 -0.09 -25.99
C ASN A 520 -2.06 -0.78 -25.81
N ASP A 521 -2.26 -1.53 -24.73
CA ASP A 521 -3.55 -2.16 -24.43
C ASP A 521 -4.65 -1.11 -24.17
N ALA A 522 -4.36 -0.09 -23.35
CA ALA A 522 -5.31 1.00 -23.11
C ALA A 522 -5.65 1.74 -24.42
N THR A 523 -4.65 2.06 -25.22
CA THR A 523 -4.79 2.71 -26.52
C THR A 523 -5.65 1.88 -27.48
N ARG A 524 -5.38 0.57 -27.60
CA ARG A 524 -6.13 -0.35 -28.46
C ARG A 524 -7.60 -0.34 -28.06
N ASN A 525 -7.88 -0.39 -26.76
CA ASN A 525 -9.23 -0.34 -26.22
C ASN A 525 -9.91 1.01 -26.49
N ILE A 526 -9.22 2.14 -26.31
CA ILE A 526 -9.75 3.47 -26.65
C ILE A 526 -10.08 3.54 -28.14
N HIS A 527 -9.18 3.07 -29.01
CA HIS A 527 -9.40 3.08 -30.46
C HIS A 527 -10.65 2.29 -30.85
N LYS A 528 -10.79 1.10 -30.26
CA LYS A 528 -11.97 0.25 -30.42
C LYS A 528 -13.25 0.96 -29.95
N SER A 529 -13.23 1.61 -28.80
CA SER A 529 -14.39 2.37 -28.31
C SER A 529 -14.74 3.55 -29.22
N ILE A 530 -13.77 4.30 -29.72
CA ILE A 530 -14.01 5.39 -30.70
C ILE A 530 -14.68 4.84 -31.96
N GLU A 531 -14.17 3.73 -32.50
CA GLU A 531 -14.72 3.12 -33.70
C GLU A 531 -16.17 2.67 -33.49
N SER A 532 -16.46 2.01 -32.37
CA SER A 532 -17.82 1.64 -31.97
C SER A 532 -18.75 2.85 -31.87
N CYS A 533 -18.28 3.97 -31.30
CA CYS A 533 -19.06 5.20 -31.19
C CYS A 533 -19.33 5.84 -32.57
N VAL A 534 -18.31 5.91 -33.43
CA VAL A 534 -18.49 6.46 -34.79
C VAL A 534 -19.48 5.62 -35.58
N ASN A 535 -19.40 4.28 -35.49
CA ASN A 535 -20.33 3.37 -36.14
C ASN A 535 -21.76 3.52 -35.59
N GLY A 536 -21.93 3.69 -34.27
CA GLY A 536 -23.24 3.95 -33.67
C GLY A 536 -23.87 5.27 -34.14
N LEU A 537 -23.07 6.35 -34.19
CA LEU A 537 -23.52 7.64 -34.70
C LEU A 537 -23.85 7.62 -36.20
N ASP A 538 -23.10 6.85 -37.00
CA ASP A 538 -23.43 6.64 -38.42
C ASP A 538 -24.81 5.99 -38.57
N ARG A 539 -25.15 5.01 -37.73
CA ARG A 539 -26.48 4.38 -37.72
C ARG A 539 -27.58 5.38 -37.35
N ALA A 540 -27.36 6.20 -36.31
CA ALA A 540 -28.33 7.22 -35.91
C ALA A 540 -28.65 8.20 -37.05
N VAL A 541 -27.63 8.64 -37.82
CA VAL A 541 -27.84 9.50 -39.00
C VAL A 541 -28.65 8.78 -40.08
N GLU A 542 -28.36 7.51 -40.35
CA GLU A 542 -29.08 6.73 -41.35
C GLU A 542 -30.57 6.51 -41.00
N ILE A 543 -30.89 6.38 -39.71
CA ILE A 543 -32.26 6.32 -39.19
C ILE A 543 -32.96 7.68 -39.34
N LEU A 544 -32.28 8.78 -38.97
CA LEU A 544 -32.81 10.15 -39.12
C LEU A 544 -33.10 10.53 -40.57
N GLU A 545 -32.26 10.10 -41.51
CA GLU A 545 -32.45 10.30 -42.95
C GLU A 545 -33.57 9.42 -43.54
N GLY A 546 -34.14 8.50 -42.75
CA GLY A 546 -35.15 7.54 -43.21
C GLY A 546 -34.62 6.54 -44.22
N LYS A 547 -33.28 6.39 -44.31
CA LYS A 547 -32.60 5.36 -45.12
C LYS A 547 -32.67 3.99 -44.45
N LEU A 548 -32.74 3.97 -43.12
CA LEU A 548 -33.10 2.81 -42.31
C LEU A 548 -34.54 2.99 -41.82
N LYS A 549 -35.46 2.22 -42.38
CA LYS A 549 -36.84 2.10 -41.88
C LYS A 549 -37.04 0.67 -41.40
N ILE A 550 -37.13 0.50 -40.09
CA ILE A 550 -37.49 -0.78 -39.49
C ILE A 550 -39.02 -0.88 -39.54
N SER A 551 -39.54 -1.83 -40.29
CA SER A 551 -40.96 -2.16 -40.32
C SER A 551 -41.45 -2.65 -38.95
N GLU A 552 -42.76 -2.61 -38.70
CA GLU A 552 -43.34 -3.18 -37.47
C GLU A 552 -43.01 -4.67 -37.31
N GLN A 553 -42.87 -5.40 -38.42
CA GLN A 553 -42.46 -6.80 -38.41
C GLN A 553 -41.02 -6.98 -37.92
N GLU A 554 -40.10 -6.11 -38.35
CA GLU A 554 -38.69 -6.14 -37.92
C GLU A 554 -38.54 -5.67 -36.45
N LYS A 555 -39.34 -4.71 -35.99
CA LYS A 555 -39.39 -4.34 -34.55
C LYS A 555 -39.78 -5.54 -33.68
N GLN A 556 -40.81 -6.27 -34.12
CA GLN A 556 -41.28 -7.45 -33.40
C GLN A 556 -40.23 -8.57 -33.38
N GLN A 557 -39.46 -8.73 -34.47
CA GLN A 557 -38.32 -9.64 -34.52
C GLN A 557 -37.19 -9.21 -33.56
N ILE A 558 -36.86 -7.92 -33.47
CA ILE A 558 -35.85 -7.44 -32.50
C ILE A 558 -36.29 -7.71 -31.06
N LEU A 559 -37.57 -7.49 -30.72
CA LEU A 559 -38.11 -7.78 -29.38
C LEU A 559 -38.10 -9.28 -29.05
N GLU A 560 -38.47 -10.14 -30.00
CA GLU A 560 -38.39 -11.59 -29.84
C GLU A 560 -36.95 -12.04 -29.58
N GLN A 561 -35.98 -11.42 -30.27
CA GLN A 561 -34.56 -11.68 -30.07
C GLN A 561 -34.03 -11.21 -28.71
N ILE A 562 -34.45 -10.04 -28.21
CA ILE A 562 -34.15 -9.63 -26.82
C ILE A 562 -34.66 -10.69 -25.83
N GLY A 563 -35.87 -11.21 -26.06
CA GLY A 563 -36.45 -12.31 -25.28
C GLY A 563 -35.61 -13.60 -25.33
N GLU A 564 -35.19 -14.01 -26.53
CA GLU A 564 -34.31 -15.18 -26.72
C GLU A 564 -32.97 -15.02 -26.00
N VAL A 565 -32.29 -13.87 -26.20
CA VAL A 565 -30.99 -13.57 -25.58
C VAL A 565 -31.10 -13.55 -24.06
N SER A 566 -32.16 -12.94 -23.51
CA SER A 566 -32.43 -12.95 -22.06
C SER A 566 -32.67 -14.37 -21.53
N GLY A 567 -33.40 -15.20 -22.30
CA GLY A 567 -33.62 -16.60 -21.95
C GLY A 567 -32.32 -17.42 -21.91
N ARG A 568 -31.36 -17.12 -22.79
CA ARG A 568 -30.03 -17.74 -22.80
C ARG A 568 -29.21 -17.37 -21.56
N ASP A 569 -29.25 -16.11 -21.11
CA ASP A 569 -28.58 -15.70 -19.86
C ASP A 569 -29.11 -16.51 -18.65
N VAL A 570 -30.43 -16.65 -18.54
CA VAL A 570 -31.05 -17.47 -17.49
C VAL A 570 -30.63 -18.94 -17.60
N LYS A 571 -30.59 -19.50 -18.81
CA LYS A 571 -30.14 -20.88 -19.04
C LYS A 571 -28.69 -21.10 -18.56
N ILE A 572 -27.78 -20.17 -18.85
CA ILE A 572 -26.38 -20.26 -18.43
C ILE A 572 -26.27 -20.14 -16.90
N ARG A 573 -26.99 -19.22 -16.27
CA ARG A 573 -27.03 -19.10 -14.79
C ARG A 573 -27.48 -20.40 -14.12
N LEU A 574 -28.56 -21.01 -14.63
CA LEU A 574 -29.07 -22.27 -14.09
C LEU A 574 -28.07 -23.42 -14.27
N LEU A 575 -27.38 -23.46 -15.41
CA LEU A 575 -26.32 -24.44 -15.65
C LEU A 575 -25.16 -24.25 -14.67
N VAL A 576 -24.70 -23.02 -14.45
CA VAL A 576 -23.62 -22.71 -13.50
C VAL A 576 -23.97 -23.20 -12.10
N ASN A 577 -25.18 -22.90 -11.61
CA ASN A 577 -25.62 -23.37 -10.30
C ASN A 577 -25.63 -24.91 -10.22
N THR A 578 -26.15 -25.57 -11.26
CA THR A 578 -26.21 -27.05 -11.32
C THR A 578 -24.81 -27.67 -11.32
N LEU A 579 -23.87 -27.09 -12.07
CA LEU A 579 -22.50 -27.58 -12.14
C LEU A 579 -21.76 -27.32 -10.83
N LEU A 580 -21.94 -26.15 -10.20
CA LEU A 580 -21.35 -25.83 -8.91
C LEU A 580 -21.81 -26.80 -7.82
N ASP A 581 -23.12 -27.08 -7.74
CA ASP A 581 -23.66 -28.04 -6.76
C ASP A 581 -23.01 -29.42 -6.93
N ASN A 582 -22.89 -29.91 -8.17
CA ASN A 582 -22.24 -31.20 -8.48
C ASN A 582 -20.73 -31.18 -8.15
N VAL A 583 -20.04 -30.10 -8.50
CA VAL A 583 -18.61 -29.94 -8.20
C VAL A 583 -18.38 -29.92 -6.69
N TYR A 584 -19.21 -29.23 -5.91
CA TYR A 584 -19.09 -29.22 -4.45
C TYR A 584 -19.31 -30.61 -3.86
N GLU A 585 -20.29 -31.37 -4.36
CA GLU A 585 -20.53 -32.74 -3.92
C GLU A 585 -19.32 -33.64 -4.21
N GLN A 586 -18.78 -33.58 -5.44
CA GLN A 586 -17.62 -34.37 -5.85
C GLN A 586 -16.32 -33.94 -5.14
N ALA A 587 -16.09 -32.64 -4.97
CA ALA A 587 -14.93 -32.10 -4.26
C ALA A 587 -14.95 -32.54 -2.79
N ASN A 588 -16.12 -32.46 -2.14
CA ASN A 588 -16.28 -32.93 -0.77
C ASN A 588 -16.05 -34.44 -0.65
N ALA A 589 -16.59 -35.25 -1.58
CA ALA A 589 -16.36 -36.69 -1.58
C ALA A 589 -14.87 -37.04 -1.76
N SER A 590 -14.20 -36.39 -2.73
CA SER A 590 -12.76 -36.57 -2.98
C SER A 590 -11.90 -36.10 -1.81
N TRP A 591 -12.30 -35.03 -1.13
CA TRP A 591 -11.62 -34.51 0.06
C TRP A 591 -11.67 -35.54 1.20
N GLN A 592 -12.84 -36.12 1.46
CA GLN A 592 -13.00 -37.15 2.50
C GLN A 592 -12.17 -38.40 2.18
N GLU A 593 -12.19 -38.88 0.93
CA GLU A 593 -11.37 -40.01 0.51
C GLU A 593 -9.86 -39.73 0.66
N TRP A 594 -9.42 -38.52 0.33
CA TRP A 594 -8.03 -38.12 0.52
C TRP A 594 -7.64 -38.07 2.00
N LEU A 595 -8.52 -37.55 2.87
CA LEU A 595 -8.32 -37.48 4.32
C LEU A 595 -8.20 -38.86 4.96
N GLU A 596 -9.04 -39.83 4.57
CA GLU A 596 -9.03 -41.18 5.13
C GLU A 596 -7.66 -41.88 5.01
N GLY A 597 -6.89 -41.57 3.97
CA GLY A 597 -5.54 -42.12 3.78
C GLY A 597 -4.39 -41.16 4.12
N LEU A 598 -4.67 -39.95 4.57
CA LEU A 598 -3.65 -38.91 4.76
C LEU A 598 -2.66 -39.27 5.86
N ASP A 599 -3.16 -39.73 7.01
CA ASP A 599 -2.31 -40.10 8.15
C ASP A 599 -1.29 -41.18 7.77
N GLU A 600 -1.69 -42.23 7.07
CA GLU A 600 -0.79 -43.29 6.63
C GLU A 600 0.31 -42.77 5.68
N ARG A 601 -0.04 -41.87 4.75
CA ARG A 601 0.90 -41.27 3.81
C ARG A 601 1.89 -40.36 4.54
N LEU A 602 1.41 -39.56 5.49
CA LEU A 602 2.27 -38.69 6.30
C LEU A 602 3.18 -39.49 7.23
N VAL A 603 2.69 -40.58 7.85
CA VAL A 603 3.54 -41.47 8.67
C VAL A 603 4.69 -42.01 7.83
N LYS A 604 4.40 -42.51 6.62
CA LYS A 604 5.44 -43.03 5.71
C LYS A 604 6.45 -41.97 5.29
N ARG A 605 6.01 -40.75 5.00
CA ARG A 605 6.91 -39.62 4.69
C ARG A 605 7.74 -39.24 5.91
N SER A 606 7.14 -39.30 7.10
CA SER A 606 7.83 -38.98 8.34
C SER A 606 9.06 -39.83 8.52
N GLU A 607 9.08 -41.11 8.12
CA GLU A 607 10.25 -42.00 8.19
C GLU A 607 11.53 -41.38 7.60
N GLN A 608 11.41 -40.52 6.59
CA GLN A 608 12.51 -39.85 5.91
C GLN A 608 12.97 -38.54 6.59
N TRP A 609 12.23 -38.07 7.59
CA TRP A 609 12.60 -36.83 8.28
C TRP A 609 13.93 -36.96 8.99
N SER A 610 14.73 -35.91 8.88
CA SER A 610 16.05 -35.86 9.49
C SER A 610 16.34 -34.47 10.04
N SER A 611 17.23 -34.39 11.02
CA SER A 611 17.70 -33.11 11.56
C SER A 611 19.17 -33.21 11.94
N PRO A 612 19.97 -32.16 11.73
CA PRO A 612 21.34 -32.08 12.22
C PRO A 612 21.43 -31.84 13.74
N HIS A 613 20.31 -31.57 14.41
CA HIS A 613 20.27 -31.17 15.82
C HIS A 613 20.27 -32.38 16.77
N SER A 614 21.04 -32.27 17.86
CA SER A 614 21.15 -33.36 18.84
C SER A 614 19.83 -33.57 19.59
N PRO A 615 19.32 -34.82 19.69
CA PRO A 615 18.16 -35.18 20.52
C PRO A 615 18.35 -34.89 22.01
N ILE A 616 19.60 -34.66 22.45
CA ILE A 616 19.94 -34.41 23.85
C ILE A 616 20.14 -32.92 24.10
N TRP A 617 20.91 -32.24 23.24
CA TRP A 617 21.37 -30.87 23.49
C TRP A 617 20.54 -29.78 22.78
N SER A 618 19.82 -30.14 21.72
CA SER A 618 19.18 -29.18 20.81
C SER A 618 17.74 -29.58 20.46
N ARG A 619 16.99 -30.05 21.48
CA ARG A 619 15.64 -30.59 21.30
C ARG A 619 14.62 -29.62 20.71
N ASN A 620 14.73 -28.34 21.06
CA ASN A 620 13.83 -27.31 20.54
C ASN A 620 14.03 -27.15 19.02
N GLU A 621 15.30 -27.07 18.59
CA GLU A 621 15.65 -26.95 17.18
C GLU A 621 15.35 -28.25 16.40
N LEU A 622 15.53 -29.42 17.02
CA LEU A 622 15.12 -30.72 16.49
C LEU A 622 13.60 -30.79 16.23
N ALA A 623 12.79 -30.38 17.22
CA ALA A 623 11.33 -30.35 17.08
C ALA A 623 10.88 -29.33 16.01
N LYS A 624 11.53 -28.16 15.92
CA LYS A 624 11.28 -27.17 14.86
C LYS A 624 11.60 -27.71 13.47
N ASP A 625 12.67 -28.47 13.32
CA ASP A 625 13.02 -29.10 12.03
C ASP A 625 11.99 -30.14 11.60
N TYR A 626 11.52 -30.98 12.52
CA TYR A 626 10.45 -31.93 12.22
C TYR A 626 9.11 -31.22 11.96
N ALA A 627 8.82 -30.13 12.66
CA ALA A 627 7.63 -29.31 12.41
C ALA A 627 7.64 -28.73 10.99
N ARG A 628 8.81 -28.25 10.54
CA ARG A 628 9.00 -27.74 9.18
C ARG A 628 8.76 -28.84 8.15
N GLN A 629 9.35 -30.02 8.37
CA GLN A 629 9.19 -31.17 7.47
C GLN A 629 7.74 -31.68 7.43
N PHE A 630 7.06 -31.73 8.58
CA PHE A 630 5.62 -32.06 8.63
C PHE A 630 4.78 -31.10 7.78
N ASN A 631 4.96 -29.79 7.95
CA ASN A 631 4.25 -28.79 7.14
C ASN A 631 4.57 -28.92 5.64
N GLN A 632 5.82 -29.19 5.29
CA GLN A 632 6.24 -29.40 3.90
C GLN A 632 5.57 -30.63 3.29
N ASP A 633 5.57 -31.75 3.99
CA ASP A 633 4.94 -32.98 3.53
C ASP A 633 3.41 -32.85 3.43
N LEU A 634 2.77 -32.21 4.41
CA LEU A 634 1.35 -31.93 4.40
C LEU A 634 0.96 -31.00 3.24
N SER A 635 1.73 -29.93 3.01
CA SER A 635 1.55 -29.06 1.84
C SER A 635 1.68 -29.85 0.55
N THR A 636 2.70 -30.71 0.45
CA THR A 636 2.94 -31.53 -0.75
C THR A 636 1.77 -32.48 -1.01
N GLU A 637 1.25 -33.15 0.03
CA GLU A 637 0.10 -34.06 -0.10
C GLU A 637 -1.16 -33.32 -0.52
N LEU A 638 -1.36 -32.11 0.00
CA LEU A 638 -2.48 -31.24 -0.36
C LEU A 638 -2.34 -30.78 -1.82
N ASP A 639 -1.18 -30.27 -2.21
CA ASP A 639 -0.87 -29.87 -3.59
C ASP A 639 -1.10 -31.02 -4.59
N LEU A 640 -0.71 -32.24 -4.23
CA LEU A 640 -0.95 -33.42 -5.07
C LEU A 640 -2.45 -33.71 -5.23
N TRP A 641 -3.25 -33.59 -4.18
CA TRP A 641 -4.69 -33.78 -4.26
C TRP A 641 -5.35 -32.69 -5.09
N ILE A 642 -5.02 -31.41 -4.88
CA ILE A 642 -5.58 -30.31 -5.65
C ILE A 642 -5.29 -30.49 -7.15
N ASN A 643 -4.04 -30.78 -7.50
CA ASN A 643 -3.66 -30.86 -8.89
C ASN A 643 -4.19 -32.12 -9.58
N ASN A 644 -4.15 -33.27 -8.92
CA ASN A 644 -4.49 -34.54 -9.57
C ASN A 644 -5.96 -34.93 -9.42
N GLN A 645 -6.60 -34.57 -8.31
CA GLN A 645 -7.99 -34.93 -8.03
C GLN A 645 -8.91 -33.74 -8.29
N LEU A 646 -8.78 -32.66 -7.52
CA LEU A 646 -9.72 -31.54 -7.62
C LEU A 646 -9.72 -30.91 -9.03
N LYS A 647 -8.54 -30.59 -9.56
CA LYS A 647 -8.42 -29.96 -10.87
C LYS A 647 -8.74 -30.92 -12.01
N GLU A 648 -8.04 -32.05 -12.10
CA GLU A 648 -8.14 -32.94 -13.27
C GLU A 648 -9.39 -33.83 -13.24
N SER A 649 -9.85 -34.29 -12.07
CA SER A 649 -10.97 -35.23 -11.97
C SER A 649 -12.32 -34.58 -11.66
N VAL A 650 -12.35 -33.49 -10.87
CA VAL A 650 -13.61 -32.85 -10.44
C VAL A 650 -13.95 -31.63 -11.30
N LEU A 651 -13.01 -30.70 -11.46
CA LEU A 651 -13.30 -29.40 -12.09
C LEU A 651 -13.26 -29.42 -13.60
N LYS A 652 -12.32 -30.17 -14.18
CA LYS A 652 -12.05 -30.16 -15.62
C LYS A 652 -13.30 -30.40 -16.48
N GLU A 653 -14.02 -31.48 -16.21
CA GLU A 653 -15.21 -31.83 -16.99
C GLU A 653 -16.30 -30.76 -16.88
N SER A 654 -16.59 -30.31 -15.66
CA SER A 654 -17.62 -29.29 -15.42
C SER A 654 -17.29 -27.94 -16.07
N LEU A 655 -16.01 -27.53 -16.02
CA LEU A 655 -15.55 -26.32 -16.69
C LEU A 655 -15.58 -26.47 -18.21
N GLU A 656 -15.18 -27.62 -18.76
CA GLU A 656 -15.27 -27.88 -20.20
C GLU A 656 -16.73 -27.88 -20.69
N ILE A 657 -17.67 -28.45 -19.93
CA ILE A 657 -19.10 -28.40 -20.24
C ILE A 657 -19.57 -26.94 -20.27
N LEU A 658 -19.23 -26.16 -19.23
CA LEU A 658 -19.62 -24.76 -19.13
C LEU A 658 -19.06 -23.93 -20.30
N ASP A 659 -17.75 -24.06 -20.56
CA ASP A 659 -17.06 -23.31 -21.61
C ASP A 659 -17.65 -23.65 -22.99
N ASN A 660 -17.96 -24.93 -23.25
CA ASN A 660 -18.61 -25.35 -24.49
C ASN A 660 -20.02 -24.78 -24.65
N VAL A 661 -20.84 -24.82 -23.58
CA VAL A 661 -22.21 -24.27 -23.64
C VAL A 661 -22.15 -22.75 -23.85
N ILE A 662 -21.28 -22.05 -23.12
CA ILE A 662 -21.08 -20.62 -23.30
C ILE A 662 -20.71 -20.30 -24.75
N GLN A 663 -19.74 -21.02 -25.33
CA GLN A 663 -19.33 -20.80 -26.71
C GLN A 663 -20.48 -21.02 -27.70
N GLN A 664 -21.27 -22.09 -27.50
CA GLN A 664 -22.44 -22.37 -28.34
C GLN A 664 -23.49 -21.27 -28.23
N GLU A 665 -23.80 -20.81 -27.02
CA GLU A 665 -24.79 -19.75 -26.80
C GLU A 665 -24.31 -18.40 -27.37
N LEU A 666 -23.04 -18.05 -27.19
CA LEU A 666 -22.45 -16.84 -27.80
C LEU A 666 -22.48 -16.89 -29.33
N GLN A 667 -22.16 -18.04 -29.94
CA GLN A 667 -22.28 -18.23 -31.39
C GLN A 667 -23.72 -18.10 -31.87
N ALA A 668 -24.69 -18.62 -31.13
CA ALA A 668 -26.10 -18.49 -31.46
C ALA A 668 -26.57 -17.03 -31.39
N ILE A 669 -26.17 -16.30 -30.34
CA ILE A 669 -26.43 -14.86 -30.19
C ILE A 669 -25.82 -14.10 -31.39
N GLN A 670 -24.58 -14.41 -31.75
CA GLN A 670 -23.88 -13.77 -32.86
C GLN A 670 -24.58 -14.02 -34.21
N SER A 671 -24.99 -15.26 -34.49
CA SER A 671 -25.72 -15.63 -35.70
C SER A 671 -27.07 -14.91 -35.80
N ASN A 672 -27.82 -14.86 -34.70
CA ASN A 672 -29.09 -14.15 -34.63
C ASN A 672 -28.92 -12.65 -34.88
N PHE A 673 -27.87 -12.04 -34.32
CA PHE A 673 -27.54 -10.64 -34.57
C PHE A 673 -27.08 -10.36 -36.00
N GLN A 674 -26.33 -11.29 -36.61
CA GLN A 674 -25.96 -11.20 -38.02
C GLN A 674 -27.19 -11.22 -38.93
N ASN A 675 -28.22 -12.02 -38.61
CA ASN A 675 -29.47 -12.02 -39.35
C ASN A 675 -30.19 -10.66 -39.27
N ILE A 676 -30.22 -10.02 -38.09
CA ILE A 676 -30.74 -8.65 -37.96
C ILE A 676 -29.91 -7.68 -38.81
N SER A 677 -28.58 -7.80 -38.77
CA SER A 677 -27.71 -6.93 -39.56
C SER A 677 -27.94 -7.06 -41.07
N TYR A 678 -28.21 -8.28 -41.52
CA TYR A 678 -28.55 -8.59 -42.90
C TYR A 678 -29.95 -8.09 -43.29
N LEU A 679 -30.95 -8.25 -42.42
CA LEU A 679 -32.31 -7.72 -42.62
C LEU A 679 -32.29 -6.19 -42.78
N LEU A 680 -31.42 -5.50 -42.04
CA LEU A 680 -31.21 -4.05 -42.14
C LEU A 680 -30.35 -3.62 -43.36
N ASN A 681 -29.91 -4.58 -44.19
CA ASN A 681 -29.31 -4.42 -45.52
C ASN A 681 -28.16 -3.40 -45.62
N LYS A 682 -27.18 -3.45 -44.71
CA LYS A 682 -25.90 -2.71 -44.84
C LYS A 682 -24.71 -3.40 -44.18
N ASP A 683 -23.58 -3.39 -44.90
CA ASP A 683 -22.23 -3.75 -44.43
C ASP A 683 -21.71 -2.90 -43.23
N SER A 684 -22.49 -1.95 -42.71
CA SER A 684 -22.11 -0.96 -41.68
C SER A 684 -22.40 -1.39 -40.25
N ILE A 685 -23.07 -2.52 -40.03
CA ILE A 685 -23.12 -3.16 -38.71
C ILE A 685 -21.81 -3.96 -38.56
N ASN A 686 -20.68 -3.24 -38.52
CA ASN A 686 -19.38 -3.82 -38.25
C ASN A 686 -19.38 -4.30 -36.79
N MET A 687 -19.70 -5.57 -36.59
CA MET A 687 -19.81 -6.27 -35.30
C MET A 687 -18.48 -6.90 -34.91
N GLN A 688 -17.41 -6.15 -35.09
CA GLN A 688 -16.07 -6.54 -34.67
C GLN A 688 -16.01 -6.76 -33.14
N PHE A 689 -16.92 -6.14 -32.39
CA PHE A 689 -17.16 -6.38 -30.97
C PHE A 689 -17.54 -7.85 -30.65
N LEU A 690 -18.56 -8.42 -31.32
CA LEU A 690 -18.98 -9.82 -31.10
C LEU A 690 -18.02 -10.85 -31.71
N GLN A 691 -17.30 -10.49 -32.78
CA GLN A 691 -16.28 -11.36 -33.40
C GLN A 691 -15.01 -11.49 -32.55
N GLU A 692 -14.59 -10.43 -31.85
CA GLU A 692 -13.41 -10.45 -30.97
C GLU A 692 -13.73 -10.85 -29.53
N SER A 693 -15.00 -10.78 -29.09
CA SER A 693 -15.44 -11.31 -27.80
C SER A 693 -15.58 -12.83 -27.80
N GLN A 694 -14.77 -13.55 -28.59
CA GLN A 694 -14.46 -14.94 -28.26
C GLN A 694 -13.84 -14.90 -26.88
N VAL A 695 -14.66 -15.15 -25.86
CA VAL A 695 -14.19 -15.28 -24.50
C VAL A 695 -13.34 -16.53 -24.51
N ASN A 696 -12.04 -16.29 -24.69
CA ASN A 696 -11.06 -17.34 -24.78
C ASN A 696 -10.79 -17.74 -23.33
N PHE A 697 -11.67 -18.57 -22.77
CA PHE A 697 -11.44 -19.31 -21.54
C PHE A 697 -10.35 -20.38 -21.71
N SER A 698 -9.60 -20.30 -22.83
CA SER A 698 -8.48 -21.15 -23.16
C SER A 698 -7.58 -21.31 -21.96
N SER A 699 -6.82 -22.39 -22.01
CA SER A 699 -5.92 -22.80 -20.96
C SER A 699 -5.05 -21.67 -20.40
N GLU A 700 -4.83 -20.52 -21.05
CA GLU A 700 -4.02 -19.41 -20.53
C GLU A 700 -4.65 -18.57 -19.42
N ALA A 701 -5.94 -18.21 -19.48
CA ALA A 701 -6.60 -17.50 -18.37
C ALA A 701 -6.80 -18.43 -17.16
N THR A 702 -7.11 -19.70 -17.44
CA THR A 702 -7.13 -20.77 -16.45
C THR A 702 -5.72 -21.21 -16.04
N LYS A 703 -4.66 -21.07 -16.84
CA LYS A 703 -3.25 -21.29 -16.46
C LYS A 703 -2.68 -20.11 -15.69
N GLY A 704 -3.17 -18.87 -15.83
CA GLY A 704 -2.85 -17.80 -14.89
C GLY A 704 -3.50 -18.07 -13.53
N PHE A 705 -4.77 -18.50 -13.56
CA PHE A 705 -5.53 -18.87 -12.36
C PHE A 705 -5.09 -20.20 -11.72
N TRP A 706 -4.51 -21.16 -12.47
CA TRP A 706 -3.99 -22.43 -11.92
C TRP A 706 -2.46 -22.46 -11.84
N GLY A 707 -1.74 -21.67 -12.64
CA GLY A 707 -0.27 -21.58 -12.73
C GLY A 707 0.31 -20.64 -11.70
N GLY A 708 -0.47 -19.64 -11.26
CA GLY A 708 -0.23 -18.99 -9.97
C GLY A 708 -0.44 -19.91 -8.75
N PHE A 709 -0.92 -21.13 -8.98
CA PHE A 709 -1.39 -22.08 -7.98
C PHE A 709 -0.81 -23.50 -8.23
N GLY A 710 0.18 -23.61 -9.13
CA GLY A 710 0.72 -24.87 -9.63
C GLY A 710 2.10 -25.21 -9.06
N VAL A 711 2.28 -26.52 -8.83
CA VAL A 711 3.51 -27.28 -8.50
C VAL A 711 4.14 -27.04 -7.13
N LEU A 712 4.10 -25.85 -6.51
CA LEU A 712 4.74 -25.62 -5.19
C LEU A 712 4.00 -24.64 -4.23
N GLY A 713 2.69 -24.38 -4.36
CA GLY A 713 2.09 -23.26 -3.60
C GLY A 713 0.60 -23.24 -3.26
N PHE A 714 -0.25 -24.15 -3.74
CA PHE A 714 -1.67 -24.11 -3.35
C PHE A 714 -1.85 -24.62 -1.92
N GLY A 715 -1.23 -25.77 -1.61
CA GLY A 715 -1.22 -26.38 -0.30
C GLY A 715 -0.67 -25.42 0.75
N ALA A 716 0.46 -24.77 0.48
CA ALA A 716 1.08 -23.83 1.41
C ALA A 716 0.26 -22.55 1.66
N ALA A 717 -0.51 -22.08 0.66
CA ALA A 717 -1.31 -20.86 0.77
C ALA A 717 -2.63 -21.06 1.53
N ILE A 718 -3.24 -22.23 1.43
CA ILE A 718 -4.48 -22.54 2.14
C ILE A 718 -4.23 -23.14 3.53
N LEU A 719 -3.12 -23.86 3.71
CA LEU A 719 -2.77 -24.53 4.95
C LEU A 719 -2.40 -23.50 6.03
N PRO A 720 -3.08 -23.48 7.18
CA PRO A 720 -2.61 -22.72 8.32
C PRO A 720 -1.30 -23.34 8.80
N VAL A 721 -0.26 -22.52 8.96
CA VAL A 721 1.03 -23.05 9.40
C VAL A 721 0.91 -23.56 10.81
N ILE A 722 1.34 -24.80 11.00
CA ILE A 722 1.35 -25.51 12.27
C ILE A 722 2.64 -25.15 13.01
N LEU A 723 2.48 -24.52 14.16
CA LEU A 723 3.53 -24.06 15.05
C LEU A 723 3.27 -24.58 16.46
N PHE A 724 4.34 -25.00 17.07
CA PHE A 724 4.38 -25.50 18.42
C PHE A 724 4.71 -24.31 19.34
N THR A 725 3.77 -23.90 20.19
CA THR A 725 3.93 -22.75 21.12
C THR A 725 4.59 -23.15 22.43
N GLY A 726 4.97 -22.20 23.29
CA GLY A 726 5.73 -22.46 24.53
C GLY A 726 5.21 -23.61 25.44
N PRO A 727 3.92 -23.68 25.78
CA PRO A 727 3.34 -24.78 26.58
C PRO A 727 3.35 -26.13 25.84
N ILE A 728 3.15 -26.08 24.52
CA ILE A 728 3.13 -27.22 23.62
C ILE A 728 4.54 -27.79 23.44
N MET A 729 5.54 -26.92 23.26
CA MET A 729 6.94 -27.28 23.28
C MET A 729 7.37 -27.82 24.64
N ALA A 730 6.84 -27.30 25.75
CA ALA A 730 7.09 -27.86 27.06
C ALA A 730 6.52 -29.28 27.24
N ILE A 731 5.46 -29.66 26.52
CA ILE A 731 4.94 -31.05 26.49
C ILE A 731 5.86 -31.95 25.64
N ILE A 732 6.26 -31.50 24.44
CA ILE A 732 7.22 -32.19 23.56
C ILE A 732 8.56 -32.42 24.28
N LEU A 733 8.99 -31.46 25.10
CA LEU A 733 10.24 -31.48 25.86
C LEU A 733 10.11 -32.12 27.27
N GLY A 734 8.91 -32.15 27.83
CA GLY A 734 8.58 -32.53 29.21
C GLY A 734 8.32 -34.01 29.44
N MET A 735 8.28 -34.82 28.37
CA MET A 735 8.31 -36.27 28.41
C MET A 735 9.77 -36.76 28.25
N GLY A 736 10.63 -36.94 29.26
CA GLY A 736 10.57 -36.63 30.68
C GLY A 736 11.99 -36.69 31.27
N ALA A 737 12.24 -35.91 32.34
CA ALA A 737 13.47 -35.86 33.13
C ALA A 737 13.74 -37.13 34.00
N GLY A 738 12.83 -38.12 33.99
CA GLY A 738 12.80 -39.21 34.97
C GLY A 738 13.25 -40.60 34.50
N THR A 739 13.53 -40.82 33.21
CA THR A 739 13.82 -42.15 32.62
C THR A 739 15.20 -42.26 31.94
N TRP A 740 16.16 -41.39 32.30
CA TRP A 740 17.39 -41.15 31.53
C TRP A 740 18.45 -42.25 31.58
N GLY A 741 18.27 -43.28 32.40
CA GLY A 741 19.24 -44.36 32.54
C GLY A 741 19.04 -45.57 31.59
N MET A 742 17.91 -45.66 30.86
CA MET A 742 17.55 -46.91 30.16
C MET A 742 17.03 -46.78 28.71
N ILE A 743 16.94 -45.59 28.13
CA ILE A 743 16.43 -45.40 26.76
C ILE A 743 17.55 -44.87 25.85
N GLY A 744 17.81 -45.56 24.72
CA GLY A 744 18.85 -45.18 23.76
C GLY A 744 18.56 -43.87 23.01
N ILE A 745 19.61 -43.22 22.50
CA ILE A 745 19.54 -41.91 21.80
C ILE A 745 18.54 -41.93 20.63
N THR A 746 18.43 -43.05 19.92
CA THR A 746 17.52 -43.24 18.79
C THR A 746 16.03 -43.22 19.20
N ALA A 747 15.69 -43.81 20.35
CA ALA A 747 14.32 -43.84 20.84
C ALA A 747 13.84 -42.46 21.35
N LEU A 748 14.76 -41.58 21.73
CA LEU A 748 14.45 -40.20 22.11
C LEU A 748 14.11 -39.32 20.90
N GLU A 749 14.85 -39.49 19.80
CA GLU A 749 14.59 -38.82 18.53
C GLU A 749 13.23 -39.22 17.95
N GLU A 750 12.94 -40.53 17.95
CA GLU A 750 11.67 -41.10 17.50
C GLU A 750 10.47 -40.61 18.33
N SER A 751 10.66 -40.41 19.64
CA SER A 751 9.62 -39.84 20.50
C SER A 751 9.30 -38.38 20.18
N ILE A 752 10.32 -37.55 19.92
CA ILE A 752 10.12 -36.13 19.56
C ILE A 752 9.39 -36.03 18.22
N LYS A 753 9.79 -36.87 17.26
CA LYS A 753 9.18 -36.98 15.94
C LYS A 753 7.70 -37.39 16.02
N ASN A 754 7.36 -38.41 16.80
CA ASN A 754 5.98 -38.86 16.98
C ASN A 754 5.10 -37.79 17.64
N ASN A 755 5.64 -37.03 18.61
CA ASN A 755 4.91 -35.94 19.23
C ASN A 755 4.64 -34.78 18.24
N VAL A 756 5.65 -34.40 17.44
CA VAL A 756 5.47 -33.41 16.37
C VAL A 756 4.40 -33.86 15.39
N PHE A 757 4.42 -35.13 15.00
CA PHE A 757 3.42 -35.71 14.11
C PHE A 757 2.01 -35.64 14.71
N GLN A 758 1.82 -36.11 15.94
CA GLN A 758 0.52 -36.13 16.61
C GLN A 758 -0.05 -34.70 16.76
N MET A 759 0.77 -33.78 17.26
CA MET A 759 0.33 -32.42 17.53
C MET A 759 0.12 -31.64 16.22
N GLY A 760 0.89 -31.94 15.18
CA GLY A 760 0.65 -31.40 13.85
C GLY A 760 -0.67 -31.90 13.26
N GLY A 761 -0.95 -33.21 13.39
CA GLY A 761 -2.23 -33.80 13.00
C GLY A 761 -3.42 -33.15 13.71
N GLU A 762 -3.34 -32.94 15.04
CA GLU A 762 -4.40 -32.27 15.80
C GLU A 762 -4.65 -30.82 15.34
N GLN A 763 -3.59 -30.05 15.08
CA GLN A 763 -3.75 -28.68 14.57
C GLN A 763 -4.32 -28.64 13.14
N PHE A 764 -3.91 -29.58 12.29
CA PHE A 764 -4.47 -29.72 10.95
C PHE A 764 -5.96 -30.07 11.02
N ALA A 765 -6.34 -31.03 11.88
CA ALA A 765 -7.72 -31.45 12.08
C ALA A 765 -8.62 -30.27 12.48
N ASN A 766 -8.14 -29.39 13.35
CA ASN A 766 -8.87 -28.17 13.76
C ASN A 766 -9.04 -27.13 12.63
N SER A 767 -8.31 -27.29 11.54
CA SER A 767 -8.28 -26.33 10.42
C SER A 767 -8.97 -26.85 9.16
N LEU A 768 -9.52 -28.07 9.19
CA LEU A 768 -10.09 -28.73 8.01
C LEU A 768 -11.22 -27.91 7.39
N ASP A 769 -12.11 -27.36 8.22
CA ASP A 769 -13.26 -26.58 7.76
C ASP A 769 -12.81 -25.28 7.07
N ASP A 770 -11.83 -24.57 7.65
CA ASP A 770 -11.27 -23.34 7.06
C ASP A 770 -10.59 -23.60 5.70
N ILE A 771 -9.90 -24.73 5.58
CA ILE A 771 -9.23 -25.14 4.34
C ILE A 771 -10.29 -25.48 3.27
N LEU A 772 -11.32 -26.23 3.65
CA LEU A 772 -12.40 -26.60 2.75
C LEU A 772 -13.20 -25.37 2.30
N GLU A 773 -13.45 -24.40 3.18
CA GLU A 773 -14.09 -23.14 2.82
C GLU A 773 -13.29 -22.37 1.77
N LYS A 774 -11.97 -22.23 1.96
CA LYS A 774 -11.10 -21.58 0.97
C LYS A 774 -11.10 -22.31 -0.38
N ILE A 775 -11.07 -23.64 -0.38
CA ILE A 775 -11.21 -24.43 -1.60
C ILE A 775 -12.54 -24.12 -2.29
N ASN A 776 -13.64 -24.07 -1.53
CA ASN A 776 -14.97 -23.78 -2.08
C ASN A 776 -15.09 -22.36 -2.63
N GLN A 777 -14.42 -21.37 -2.02
CA GLN A 777 -14.35 -20.01 -2.53
C GLN A 777 -13.63 -19.95 -3.89
N VAL A 778 -12.52 -20.68 -4.03
CA VAL A 778 -11.76 -20.78 -5.30
C VAL A 778 -12.58 -21.47 -6.38
N ILE A 779 -13.29 -22.55 -6.04
CA ILE A 779 -14.22 -23.21 -6.96
C ILE A 779 -15.30 -22.22 -7.41
N ASN A 780 -15.90 -21.47 -6.48
CA ASN A 780 -16.95 -20.51 -6.81
C ASN A 780 -16.48 -19.44 -7.80
N SER A 781 -15.32 -18.83 -7.53
CA SER A 781 -14.81 -17.73 -8.36
C SER A 781 -14.58 -18.17 -9.81
N LEU A 782 -14.10 -19.40 -10.03
CA LEU A 782 -13.87 -19.96 -11.36
C LEU A 782 -15.12 -19.99 -12.25
N PHE A 783 -16.28 -20.26 -11.66
CA PHE A 783 -17.55 -20.33 -12.37
C PHE A 783 -18.21 -18.97 -12.49
N ILE A 784 -18.17 -18.16 -11.42
CA ILE A 784 -18.79 -16.83 -11.39
C ILE A 784 -18.09 -15.87 -12.37
N GLU A 785 -16.77 -15.87 -12.48
CA GLU A 785 -16.04 -15.01 -13.44
C GLU A 785 -16.45 -15.30 -14.89
N ARG A 786 -16.66 -16.58 -15.23
CA ARG A 786 -17.15 -16.99 -16.56
C ARG A 786 -18.57 -16.49 -16.80
N LEU A 787 -19.43 -16.66 -15.80
CA LEU A 787 -20.80 -16.20 -15.85
C LEU A 787 -20.87 -14.68 -16.07
N GLU A 788 -20.13 -13.92 -15.28
CA GLU A 788 -20.08 -12.46 -15.39
C GLU A 788 -19.58 -12.01 -16.76
N SER A 789 -18.52 -12.65 -17.28
CA SER A 789 -17.99 -12.33 -18.60
C SER A 789 -19.04 -12.52 -19.71
N VAL A 790 -19.88 -13.56 -19.63
CA VAL A 790 -20.91 -13.82 -20.63
C VAL A 790 -22.13 -12.93 -20.44
N SER A 791 -22.57 -12.74 -19.20
CA SER A 791 -23.68 -11.86 -18.88
C SER A 791 -23.41 -10.42 -19.33
N GLN A 792 -22.16 -9.95 -19.28
CA GLN A 792 -21.78 -8.65 -19.83
C GLN A 792 -22.02 -8.57 -21.35
N VAL A 793 -21.60 -9.58 -22.11
CA VAL A 793 -21.83 -9.63 -23.56
C VAL A 793 -23.33 -9.66 -23.88
N ILE A 794 -24.11 -10.42 -23.11
CA ILE A 794 -25.57 -10.51 -23.25
C ILE A 794 -26.23 -9.16 -22.94
N GLU A 795 -25.90 -8.52 -21.82
CA GLU A 795 -26.44 -7.20 -21.44
C GLU A 795 -26.16 -6.16 -22.52
N GLN A 796 -24.94 -6.14 -23.05
CA GLN A 796 -24.56 -5.23 -24.13
C GLN A 796 -25.33 -5.48 -25.42
N THR A 797 -25.56 -6.74 -25.75
CA THR A 797 -26.34 -7.16 -26.91
C THR A 797 -27.79 -6.65 -26.79
N ILE A 798 -28.42 -6.81 -25.62
CA ILE A 798 -29.78 -6.30 -25.34
C ILE A 798 -29.83 -4.78 -25.47
N LEU A 799 -28.89 -4.07 -24.84
CA LEU A 799 -28.89 -2.60 -24.86
C LEU A 799 -28.68 -2.01 -26.26
N ILE A 800 -27.91 -2.67 -27.13
CA ILE A 800 -27.79 -2.29 -28.54
C ILE A 800 -29.14 -2.44 -29.26
N SER A 801 -29.87 -3.54 -29.02
CA SER A 801 -31.19 -3.76 -29.61
C SER A 801 -32.24 -2.76 -29.11
N GLU A 802 -32.26 -2.47 -27.81
CA GLU A 802 -33.16 -1.48 -27.20
C GLU A 802 -32.91 -0.08 -27.76
N ASN A 803 -31.63 0.33 -27.85
CA ASN A 803 -31.25 1.63 -28.39
C ASN A 803 -31.72 1.81 -29.85
N LEU A 804 -31.65 0.77 -30.68
CA LEU A 804 -32.18 0.81 -32.06
C LEU A 804 -33.70 1.04 -32.11
N LEU A 805 -34.45 0.39 -31.22
CA LEU A 805 -35.90 0.54 -31.14
C LEU A 805 -36.29 1.95 -30.66
N GLU A 806 -35.55 2.47 -29.68
CA GLU A 806 -35.75 3.81 -29.10
C GLU A 806 -35.48 4.92 -30.12
N GLN A 807 -34.33 4.85 -30.82
CA GLN A 807 -33.99 5.79 -31.89
C GLN A 807 -35.09 5.87 -32.94
N GLN A 808 -35.62 4.72 -33.36
CA GLN A 808 -36.68 4.70 -34.35
C GLN A 808 -37.99 5.31 -33.85
N ASN A 809 -38.36 5.06 -32.59
CA ASN A 809 -39.54 5.64 -31.98
C ASN A 809 -39.41 7.18 -31.91
N ASN A 810 -38.24 7.67 -31.52
CA ASN A 810 -37.92 9.10 -31.47
C ASN A 810 -38.03 9.74 -32.86
N VAL A 811 -37.49 9.09 -33.90
CA VAL A 811 -37.64 9.57 -35.29
C VAL A 811 -39.11 9.63 -35.71
N HIS A 812 -39.95 8.64 -35.38
CA HIS A 812 -41.38 8.68 -35.72
C HIS A 812 -42.13 9.87 -35.10
N GLN A 813 -41.70 10.34 -33.92
CA GLN A 813 -42.32 11.46 -33.21
C GLN A 813 -41.71 12.83 -33.59
N ALA A 814 -40.45 12.86 -34.06
CA ALA A 814 -39.72 14.09 -34.36
C ALA A 814 -40.12 14.76 -35.68
N THR A 815 -40.20 16.10 -35.65
CA THR A 815 -40.43 16.96 -36.83
C THR A 815 -39.21 16.98 -37.77
N LEU A 816 -39.41 17.33 -39.04
CA LEU A 816 -38.32 17.48 -40.03
C LEU A 816 -37.24 18.49 -39.59
N GLU A 817 -37.64 19.57 -38.92
CA GLU A 817 -36.70 20.56 -38.37
C GLU A 817 -35.86 19.98 -37.23
N GLN A 818 -36.47 19.25 -36.28
CA GLN A 818 -35.76 18.56 -35.20
C GLN A 818 -34.74 17.56 -35.72
N ARG A 819 -35.13 16.71 -36.69
CA ARG A 819 -34.22 15.73 -37.31
C ARG A 819 -33.00 16.38 -37.98
N ASN A 820 -33.19 17.54 -38.62
CA ASN A 820 -32.08 18.28 -39.22
C ASN A 820 -31.12 18.86 -38.17
N VAL A 821 -31.64 19.34 -37.04
CA VAL A 821 -30.82 19.83 -35.91
C VAL A 821 -30.01 18.68 -35.30
N GLU A 822 -30.66 17.54 -35.03
CA GLU A 822 -30.01 16.34 -34.49
C GLU A 822 -28.92 15.81 -35.42
N LYS A 823 -29.16 15.81 -36.74
CA LYS A 823 -28.16 15.41 -37.73
C LYS A 823 -26.92 16.32 -37.71
N ILE A 824 -27.10 17.64 -37.69
CA ILE A 824 -25.99 18.59 -37.61
C ILE A 824 -25.19 18.36 -36.32
N TRP A 825 -25.88 18.10 -35.21
CA TRP A 825 -25.26 17.79 -33.93
C TRP A 825 -24.46 16.49 -33.97
N ILE A 826 -25.00 15.40 -34.52
CA ILE A 826 -24.28 14.13 -34.68
C ILE A 826 -23.04 14.30 -35.57
N GLU A 827 -23.16 15.02 -36.69
CA GLU A 827 -22.02 15.31 -37.57
C GLU A 827 -20.91 16.09 -36.86
N GLN A 828 -21.29 17.00 -35.96
CA GLN A 828 -20.33 17.72 -35.11
C GLN A 828 -19.63 16.75 -34.15
N LYS A 829 -20.36 15.93 -33.39
CA LYS A 829 -19.78 14.94 -32.46
C LYS A 829 -18.86 13.94 -33.17
N ARG A 830 -19.22 13.51 -34.38
CA ARG A 830 -18.34 12.65 -35.22
C ARG A 830 -17.04 13.34 -35.62
N LYS A 831 -17.07 14.63 -35.97
CA LYS A 831 -15.85 15.39 -36.27
C LYS A 831 -14.97 15.53 -35.04
N GLU A 832 -15.56 15.76 -33.87
CA GLU A 832 -14.84 15.81 -32.59
C GLU A 832 -14.15 14.47 -32.28
N LEU A 833 -14.87 13.34 -32.38
CA LEU A 833 -14.30 11.99 -32.18
C LEU A 833 -13.16 11.68 -33.16
N LYS A 834 -13.31 12.00 -34.46
CA LYS A 834 -12.25 11.79 -35.46
C LYS A 834 -11.01 12.65 -35.19
N LYS A 835 -11.20 13.88 -34.70
CA LYS A 835 -10.11 14.75 -34.29
C LYS A 835 -9.36 14.14 -33.11
N LEU A 836 -10.07 13.69 -32.07
CA LEU A 836 -9.48 13.02 -30.90
C LEU A 836 -8.76 11.71 -31.28
N GLN A 837 -9.30 10.94 -32.22
CA GLN A 837 -8.64 9.73 -32.74
C GLN A 837 -7.30 10.04 -33.42
N LEU A 838 -7.22 11.16 -34.13
CA LEU A 838 -5.99 11.62 -34.79
C LEU A 838 -4.99 12.20 -33.79
N GLU A 839 -5.47 12.89 -32.75
CA GLU A 839 -4.64 13.34 -31.61
C GLU A 839 -4.08 12.15 -30.81
N LEU A 840 -4.89 11.12 -30.56
CA LEU A 840 -4.44 9.89 -29.92
C LEU A 840 -3.31 9.24 -30.73
N LYS A 841 -3.49 9.05 -32.04
CA LYS A 841 -2.44 8.51 -32.94
C LYS A 841 -1.15 9.32 -32.92
N LYS A 842 -1.23 10.66 -32.83
CA LYS A 842 -0.06 11.54 -32.72
C LYS A 842 0.61 11.52 -31.37
N THR A 843 -0.13 11.16 -30.32
CA THR A 843 0.40 11.09 -28.97
C THR A 843 1.29 9.86 -28.85
N ILE A 844 0.91 8.75 -29.48
CA ILE A 844 1.58 7.44 -29.39
C ILE A 844 2.82 7.30 -30.29
N GLY A 845 2.86 8.00 -31.42
CA GLY A 845 3.97 7.92 -32.39
C GLY A 845 4.94 9.08 -32.24
#